data_AF-A0A939UNA1-F1
#
_entry.id   AF-A0A939UNA1-F1
#
_cell.length_a   1.000
_cell.length_b   1.000
_cell.length_c   1.000
_cell.angle_alpha   90.00
_cell.angle_beta   90.00
_cell.angle_gamma   90.00
#
_symmetry.space_group_name_H-M   'P 1'
#
loop_
_entity.id
_entity.type
_entity.pdbx_description
1 polymer ?
#
loop_
_entity_poly.entity_id
_entity_poly.type
_entity_poly.pdbx_seq_one_letter_code
_entity_poly.pdbx_strand_id
1 'polypeptide(L)'
;MVSKNAAEAGADQRTPSVPQYFSWINSTNEGSCEQQTLTNLAFFEWLKKTYGMQIRIYAWDAGNFDGAGNGYGDPEGAKFRSQYPRGYAPIVEKAASIGIRMGLWGSPDGFGDTPEEEKKRYDFMTDLCRRYRFALFKVDGVCGTLRPEKAALYAQMLRECRKYSPDLIVLNHRLELYEAEKYVTTFLWQGAETYVDVFSGNAHTSMHHRGFIFDRGLPADGSEPPQLERLAEDHGVCISSSVAYFEDDLIYQAFGRCMILAPEIYGNPWFLRDDEYPRLARVFNLHRRYAPILVDGMILPASCGPNAVSRGSASHRFVTTGNNTWTPQEIELGLDGRTGIAPADSELVLVQRHPTEKLIGRFAYGDTARVTLMPHRAHLFEIAAAGEADPYLENCEYETLREDEEGYPQDVRIVYTQGGEISVRRKGEAKPFRTEAPADRREFAPVFLGSSAPAPEQLQRREQLYEAAQFGLDNDSLESREIRRSGSTSVPEVRAAREAFFAQATYRARGCEGAFAFDGRPDTFFDGQSRTLCGGIRLDGGCLRVDFGEVLEGDAVEIVCFEAGSPTAEVAEQIYPAAGSSSADLARWTGTGAVEKTVLQEGFSAPVARFSIHSIYQLEGRLVAARYPLADPRIRYFRLPRPMDRIYAVRLLADG
;
A
#
# COMPACT_ATOMS: atom_id res chain seq x y z
N MET A 1 -11.59 3.38 28.01
CA MET A 1 -11.41 4.47 27.03
C MET A 1 -12.28 5.65 27.42
N VAL A 2 -11.84 6.88 27.16
CA VAL A 2 -12.68 8.08 27.31
C VAL A 2 -13.75 8.03 26.23
N SER A 3 -15.02 8.15 26.60
CA SER A 3 -16.12 8.23 25.62
C SER A 3 -15.92 9.45 24.72
N LYS A 4 -15.79 9.22 23.41
CA LYS A 4 -15.60 10.27 22.40
C LYS A 4 -16.97 10.65 21.82
N ASN A 5 -17.19 11.94 21.61
CA ASN A 5 -18.36 12.45 20.91
C ASN A 5 -17.93 13.32 19.73
N ALA A 6 -18.81 13.46 18.73
CA ALA A 6 -18.50 14.19 17.51
C ALA A 6 -18.14 15.67 17.74
N ALA A 7 -18.74 16.33 18.74
CA ALA A 7 -18.46 17.75 19.02
C ALA A 7 -17.02 17.97 19.51
N GLU A 8 -16.49 17.05 20.32
CA GLU A 8 -15.17 17.17 20.91
C GLU A 8 -14.09 16.49 20.09
N ALA A 9 -14.38 15.33 19.49
CA ALA A 9 -13.43 14.47 18.81
C ALA A 9 -13.62 14.45 17.28
N GLY A 10 -14.54 15.23 16.72
CA GLY A 10 -14.81 15.33 15.28
C GLY A 10 -15.62 14.17 14.69
N ALA A 11 -15.64 13.02 15.36
CA ALA A 11 -16.47 11.87 15.03
C ALA A 11 -16.87 11.11 16.30
N ASP A 12 -17.88 10.26 16.15
CA ASP A 12 -18.30 9.26 17.13
C ASP A 12 -18.52 7.89 16.45
N GLN A 13 -18.86 6.86 17.23
CA GLN A 13 -19.11 5.50 16.72
C GLN A 13 -20.22 5.42 15.65
N ARG A 14 -21.10 6.44 15.58
CA ARG A 14 -22.23 6.52 14.65
C ARG A 14 -21.91 7.34 13.41
N THR A 15 -20.76 8.01 13.38
CA THR A 15 -20.33 8.80 12.24
C THR A 15 -19.98 7.84 11.08
N PRO A 16 -20.58 8.00 9.88
CA PRO A 16 -20.23 7.19 8.72
C PRO A 16 -18.74 7.32 8.39
N SER A 17 -18.13 6.24 7.89
CA SER A 17 -16.70 6.28 7.55
C SER A 17 -16.42 7.25 6.40
N VAL A 18 -15.23 7.83 6.41
CA VAL A 18 -14.75 8.85 5.48
C VAL A 18 -13.61 8.25 4.65
N PRO A 19 -13.85 7.91 3.37
CA PRO A 19 -12.83 7.28 2.54
C PRO A 19 -11.55 8.12 2.41
N GLN A 20 -10.40 7.49 2.58
CA GLN A 20 -9.11 8.19 2.65
C GLN A 20 -8.05 7.58 1.72
N TYR A 21 -7.22 8.47 1.15
CA TYR A 21 -5.89 8.14 0.69
C TYR A 21 -4.85 8.88 1.54
N PHE A 22 -3.74 8.24 1.90
CA PHE A 22 -2.56 8.95 2.40
C PHE A 22 -1.26 8.62 1.66
N SER A 23 -0.32 9.56 1.64
CA SER A 23 0.80 9.55 0.69
C SER A 23 2.08 8.82 1.15
N TRP A 24 2.04 8.10 2.28
CA TRP A 24 3.21 7.33 2.73
C TRP A 24 3.63 6.33 1.66
N ILE A 25 4.93 6.06 1.53
CA ILE A 25 5.57 5.23 0.49
C ILE A 25 5.58 5.85 -0.90
N ASN A 26 4.53 6.56 -1.33
CA ASN A 26 4.58 7.37 -2.56
C ASN A 26 5.65 8.46 -2.45
N SER A 27 5.71 9.11 -1.29
CA SER A 27 6.86 9.90 -0.86
C SER A 27 7.10 9.60 0.62
N THR A 28 8.32 9.26 1.00
CA THR A 28 8.67 8.96 2.40
C THR A 28 9.03 10.25 3.16
N ASN A 29 9.99 10.23 4.09
CA ASN A 29 10.34 11.39 4.94
C ASN A 29 10.78 12.66 4.21
N GLU A 30 11.11 12.58 2.92
CA GLU A 30 11.35 13.74 2.06
C GLU A 30 10.09 14.60 1.89
N GLY A 31 8.91 13.98 1.87
CA GLY A 31 7.65 14.59 1.48
C GLY A 31 7.51 14.76 -0.03
N SER A 32 6.29 15.08 -0.45
CA SER A 32 5.98 15.33 -1.85
C SER A 32 6.21 16.80 -2.22
N CYS A 33 5.92 17.16 -3.47
CA CYS A 33 5.88 18.54 -3.92
C CYS A 33 4.51 18.90 -4.51
N GLU A 34 4.32 20.19 -4.80
CA GLU A 34 3.11 20.72 -5.45
C GLU A 34 2.79 19.97 -6.75
N GLN A 35 3.79 19.78 -7.61
CA GLN A 35 3.60 19.10 -8.90
C GLN A 35 3.19 17.63 -8.72
N GLN A 36 3.87 16.87 -7.85
CA GLN A 36 3.55 15.47 -7.58
C GLN A 36 2.16 15.34 -6.97
N THR A 37 1.79 16.20 -6.01
CA THR A 37 0.47 16.21 -5.40
C THR A 37 -0.62 16.51 -6.43
N LEU A 38 -0.42 17.48 -7.32
CA LEU A 38 -1.37 17.78 -8.40
C LEU A 38 -1.53 16.61 -9.38
N THR A 39 -0.42 15.92 -9.72
CA THR A 39 -0.46 14.71 -10.54
C THR A 39 -1.29 13.61 -9.88
N ASN A 40 -1.10 13.36 -8.59
CA ASN A 40 -1.87 12.33 -7.87
C ASN A 40 -3.35 12.71 -7.75
N LEU A 41 -3.67 14.00 -7.53
CA LEU A 41 -5.05 14.48 -7.52
C LEU A 41 -5.73 14.33 -8.90
N ALA A 42 -4.99 14.46 -10.00
CA ALA A 42 -5.51 14.19 -11.34
C ALA A 42 -5.89 12.71 -11.53
N PHE A 43 -5.10 11.77 -10.97
CA PHE A 43 -5.47 10.36 -10.93
C PHE A 43 -6.78 10.10 -10.19
N PHE A 44 -6.99 10.71 -9.02
CA PHE A 44 -8.25 10.58 -8.29
C PHE A 44 -9.42 11.27 -9.00
N GLU A 45 -9.19 12.38 -9.70
CA GLU A 45 -10.19 12.99 -10.57
C GLU A 45 -10.61 12.04 -11.70
N TRP A 46 -9.64 11.36 -12.33
CA TRP A 46 -9.91 10.38 -13.38
C TRP A 46 -10.73 9.20 -12.85
N LEU A 47 -10.38 8.64 -11.68
CA LEU A 47 -11.15 7.57 -11.03
C LEU A 47 -12.60 8.00 -10.77
N LYS A 48 -12.80 9.22 -10.27
CA LYS A 48 -14.14 9.79 -10.04
C LYS A 48 -14.93 9.94 -11.32
N LYS A 49 -14.33 10.53 -12.38
CA LYS A 49 -15.01 10.75 -13.66
C LYS A 49 -15.34 9.45 -14.38
N THR A 50 -14.47 8.45 -14.28
CA THR A 50 -14.57 7.21 -15.05
C THR A 50 -15.43 6.16 -14.36
N TYR A 51 -15.34 6.07 -13.02
CA TYR A 51 -15.95 4.99 -12.25
C TYR A 51 -16.84 5.48 -11.10
N GLY A 52 -16.97 6.80 -10.88
CA GLY A 52 -17.69 7.34 -9.73
C GLY A 52 -16.95 7.18 -8.38
N MET A 53 -15.75 6.56 -8.40
CA MET A 53 -14.95 6.32 -7.21
C MET A 53 -14.45 7.64 -6.62
N GLN A 54 -14.64 7.84 -5.32
CA GLN A 54 -14.23 9.07 -4.67
C GLN A 54 -13.63 8.80 -3.29
N ILE A 55 -12.39 9.25 -3.09
CA ILE A 55 -11.84 9.53 -1.76
C ILE A 55 -12.38 10.87 -1.25
N ARG A 56 -12.45 11.05 0.07
CA ARG A 56 -12.88 12.30 0.71
C ARG A 56 -11.72 13.05 1.36
N ILE A 57 -10.67 12.33 1.75
CA ILE A 57 -9.46 12.89 2.33
C ILE A 57 -8.25 12.45 1.51
N TYR A 58 -7.43 13.42 1.09
CA TYR A 58 -6.05 13.18 0.65
C TYR A 58 -5.13 13.67 1.74
N ALA A 59 -4.58 12.75 2.53
CA ALA A 59 -3.68 13.07 3.62
C ALA A 59 -2.23 12.98 3.16
N TRP A 60 -1.49 14.06 3.36
CA TRP A 60 -0.05 13.97 3.26
C TRP A 60 0.53 13.23 4.44
N ASP A 61 1.50 12.37 4.15
CA ASP A 61 2.34 11.76 5.16
C ASP A 61 3.64 12.54 5.37
N ALA A 62 4.63 11.95 6.04
CA ALA A 62 5.82 12.62 6.53
C ALA A 62 6.58 13.46 5.49
N GLY A 63 7.23 14.52 5.97
CA GLY A 63 8.13 15.36 5.16
C GLY A 63 7.47 16.50 4.41
N ASN A 64 6.13 16.54 4.29
CA ASN A 64 5.40 17.62 3.62
C ASN A 64 5.37 18.93 4.42
N PHE A 65 5.47 18.85 5.76
CA PHE A 65 5.69 20.00 6.62
C PHE A 65 6.66 19.65 7.74
N ASP A 66 6.21 18.81 8.68
CA ASP A 66 7.06 18.21 9.69
C ASP A 66 7.77 16.97 9.13
N GLY A 67 8.85 16.54 9.78
CA GLY A 67 9.63 15.34 9.45
C GLY A 67 10.16 14.62 10.70
N ALA A 68 10.71 13.43 10.50
CA ALA A 68 11.20 12.57 11.57
C ALA A 68 12.24 13.25 12.48
N GLY A 69 12.26 12.84 13.76
CA GLY A 69 13.29 13.23 14.72
C GLY A 69 13.25 14.69 15.18
N ASN A 70 12.06 15.19 15.56
CA ASN A 70 11.82 16.60 15.95
C ASN A 70 12.05 17.61 14.81
N GLY A 71 11.88 17.18 13.56
CA GLY A 71 11.98 18.06 12.39
C GLY A 71 10.72 18.89 12.21
N TYR A 72 10.57 19.98 12.94
CA TYR A 72 9.39 20.85 12.81
C TYR A 72 9.47 21.75 11.58
N GLY A 73 8.38 21.80 10.81
CA GLY A 73 8.30 22.59 9.59
C GLY A 73 8.31 24.10 9.85
N ASP A 74 8.90 24.85 8.91
CA ASP A 74 8.82 26.31 8.86
C ASP A 74 8.21 26.72 7.50
N PRO A 75 7.05 27.41 7.46
CA PRO A 75 6.47 27.89 6.21
C PRO A 75 7.37 28.90 5.49
N GLU A 76 8.32 29.51 6.21
CA GLU A 76 9.35 30.40 5.65
C GLU A 76 10.68 29.67 5.39
N GLY A 77 10.70 28.35 5.51
CA GLY A 77 11.87 27.51 5.25
C GLY A 77 12.15 27.32 3.76
N ALA A 78 13.42 27.12 3.42
CA ALA A 78 13.84 26.84 2.03
C ALA A 78 13.24 25.53 1.48
N LYS A 79 13.11 24.50 2.33
CA LYS A 79 12.48 23.22 1.97
C LYS A 79 11.03 23.43 1.54
N PHE A 80 10.23 24.08 2.40
CA PHE A 80 8.83 24.35 2.13
C PHE A 80 8.63 25.16 0.84
N ARG A 81 9.37 26.27 0.68
CA ARG A 81 9.30 27.09 -0.54
C ARG A 81 9.72 26.36 -1.82
N SER A 82 10.60 25.37 -1.70
CA SER A 82 11.00 24.52 -2.83
C SER A 82 9.90 23.51 -3.19
N GLN A 83 9.31 22.85 -2.19
CA GLN A 83 8.25 21.85 -2.41
C GLN A 83 6.93 22.49 -2.84
N TYR A 84 6.59 23.64 -2.27
CA TYR A 84 5.32 24.35 -2.45
C TYR A 84 5.58 25.84 -2.73
N PRO A 85 6.12 26.18 -3.91
CA PRO A 85 6.50 27.55 -4.25
C PRO A 85 5.32 28.53 -4.24
N ARG A 86 4.09 28.05 -4.42
CA ARG A 86 2.85 28.84 -4.35
C ARG A 86 2.06 28.58 -3.06
N GLY A 87 2.71 27.99 -2.06
CA GLY A 87 2.06 27.49 -0.84
C GLY A 87 1.06 26.38 -1.14
N TYR A 88 0.12 26.16 -0.23
CA TYR A 88 -0.85 25.06 -0.33
C TYR A 88 -2.13 25.41 -1.09
N ALA A 89 -2.33 26.67 -1.51
CA ALA A 89 -3.58 27.05 -2.17
C ALA A 89 -3.88 26.25 -3.45
N PRO A 90 -2.93 26.07 -4.41
CA PRO A 90 -3.25 25.40 -5.68
C PRO A 90 -3.73 23.96 -5.53
N ILE A 91 -3.10 23.21 -4.63
CA ILE A 91 -3.45 21.81 -4.35
C ILE A 91 -4.76 21.69 -3.58
N VAL A 92 -5.04 22.61 -2.65
CA VAL A 92 -6.28 22.62 -1.85
C VAL A 92 -7.45 22.97 -2.76
N GLU A 93 -7.28 23.96 -3.63
CA GLU A 93 -8.27 24.34 -4.65
C GLU A 93 -8.53 23.17 -5.61
N LYS A 94 -7.48 22.49 -6.07
CA LYS A 94 -7.62 21.31 -6.92
C LYS A 94 -8.38 20.19 -6.20
N ALA A 95 -7.97 19.83 -4.98
CA ALA A 95 -8.66 18.82 -4.18
C ALA A 95 -10.14 19.17 -3.96
N ALA A 96 -10.42 20.41 -3.57
CA ALA A 96 -11.78 20.91 -3.34
C ALA A 96 -12.65 20.82 -4.60
N SER A 97 -12.09 21.12 -5.79
CA SER A 97 -12.81 21.05 -7.07
C SER A 97 -13.36 19.65 -7.40
N ILE A 98 -12.78 18.60 -6.80
CA ILE A 98 -13.21 17.21 -6.98
C ILE A 98 -13.83 16.62 -5.71
N GLY A 99 -14.11 17.44 -4.69
CA GLY A 99 -14.79 17.04 -3.46
C GLY A 99 -13.89 16.35 -2.44
N ILE A 100 -12.59 16.66 -2.46
CA ILE A 100 -11.56 16.16 -1.55
C ILE A 100 -11.12 17.28 -0.61
N ARG A 101 -10.87 16.94 0.66
CA ARG A 101 -10.18 17.82 1.62
C ARG A 101 -8.80 17.27 1.92
N MET A 102 -7.85 18.16 2.22
CA MET A 102 -6.49 17.77 2.55
C MET A 102 -6.37 17.31 4.01
N GLY A 103 -5.41 16.44 4.29
CA GLY A 103 -4.95 16.06 5.63
C GLY A 103 -3.44 16.25 5.78
N LEU A 104 -2.95 16.34 7.01
CA LEU A 104 -1.53 16.55 7.32
C LEU A 104 -1.03 15.55 8.36
N TRP A 105 0.12 14.93 8.09
CA TRP A 105 0.94 14.26 9.09
C TRP A 105 1.88 15.25 9.78
N GLY A 106 2.07 15.11 11.09
CA GLY A 106 3.05 15.92 11.82
C GLY A 106 3.18 15.56 13.30
N SER A 107 3.87 16.43 14.04
CA SER A 107 4.01 16.29 15.49
C SER A 107 2.83 16.91 16.24
N PRO A 108 2.44 16.36 17.42
CA PRO A 108 1.57 17.08 18.35
C PRO A 108 2.25 18.32 18.97
N ASP A 109 3.58 18.48 18.86
CA ASP A 109 4.34 19.61 19.39
C ASP A 109 4.86 20.52 18.25
N GLY A 110 6.07 21.06 18.38
CA GLY A 110 6.64 22.08 17.50
C GLY A 110 6.35 23.51 17.95
N PHE A 111 5.89 23.69 19.20
CA PHE A 111 5.54 25.00 19.76
C PHE A 111 6.76 25.84 20.18
N GLY A 112 7.98 25.30 20.10
CA GLY A 112 9.18 25.98 20.59
C GLY A 112 9.13 26.27 22.10
N ASP A 113 9.97 27.21 22.53
CA ASP A 113 10.18 27.54 23.95
C ASP A 113 9.80 28.99 24.28
N THR A 114 9.42 29.78 23.26
CA THR A 114 8.99 31.18 23.41
C THR A 114 7.50 31.37 23.07
N PRO A 115 6.83 32.39 23.64
CA PRO A 115 5.45 32.72 23.27
C PRO A 115 5.25 33.00 21.78
N GLU A 116 6.27 33.57 21.11
CA GLU A 116 6.25 33.87 19.68
C GLU A 116 6.24 32.57 18.84
N GLU A 117 7.05 31.58 19.20
CA GLU A 117 7.08 30.27 18.55
C GLU A 117 5.77 29.50 18.79
N GLU A 118 5.24 29.54 20.02
CA GLU A 118 3.96 28.93 20.37
C GLU A 118 2.85 29.47 19.48
N LYS A 119 2.79 30.81 19.38
CA LYS A 119 1.83 31.50 18.54
C LYS A 119 2.01 31.14 17.06
N LYS A 120 3.25 31.06 16.56
CA LYS A 120 3.53 30.69 15.16
C LYS A 120 3.01 29.30 14.83
N ARG A 121 3.27 28.29 15.68
CA ARG A 121 2.76 26.92 15.49
C ARG A 121 1.23 26.85 15.61
N TYR A 122 0.68 27.50 16.63
CA TYR A 122 -0.77 27.56 16.86
C TYR A 122 -1.52 28.18 15.66
N ASP A 123 -1.06 29.34 15.19
CA ASP A 123 -1.66 30.05 14.06
C ASP A 123 -1.54 29.22 12.77
N PHE A 124 -0.39 28.57 12.53
CA PHE A 124 -0.20 27.71 11.37
C PHE A 124 -1.23 26.57 11.34
N MET A 125 -1.32 25.79 12.42
CA MET A 125 -2.20 24.62 12.48
C MET A 125 -3.68 25.03 12.40
N THR A 126 -4.06 26.12 13.06
CA THR A 126 -5.43 26.64 12.98
C THR A 126 -5.76 27.23 11.61
N ASP A 127 -4.79 27.83 10.92
CA ASP A 127 -4.97 28.35 9.56
C ASP A 127 -5.19 27.26 8.51
N LEU A 128 -4.63 26.06 8.69
CA LEU A 128 -4.96 24.91 7.84
C LEU A 128 -6.46 24.61 7.86
N CYS A 129 -7.11 24.70 9.02
CA CYS A 129 -8.56 24.49 9.12
C CYS A 129 -9.35 25.73 8.69
N ARG A 130 -8.91 26.93 9.11
CA ARG A 130 -9.61 28.19 8.83
C ARG A 130 -9.63 28.55 7.35
N ARG A 131 -8.48 28.45 6.67
CA ARG A 131 -8.31 28.86 5.27
C ARG A 131 -8.55 27.70 4.31
N TYR A 132 -8.00 26.53 4.61
CA TYR A 132 -7.96 25.40 3.68
C TYR A 132 -8.91 24.26 4.04
N ARG A 133 -9.64 24.37 5.15
CA ARG A 133 -10.63 23.37 5.57
C ARG A 133 -10.00 21.98 5.67
N PHE A 134 -8.82 21.83 6.24
CA PHE A 134 -8.22 20.50 6.43
C PHE A 134 -9.16 19.57 7.19
N ALA A 135 -9.23 18.31 6.77
CA ALA A 135 -10.12 17.28 7.33
C ALA A 135 -9.43 16.34 8.31
N LEU A 136 -8.09 16.30 8.30
CA LEU A 136 -7.36 15.35 9.11
C LEU A 136 -6.00 15.85 9.58
N PHE A 137 -5.66 15.53 10.83
CA PHE A 137 -4.30 15.54 11.37
C PHE A 137 -3.89 14.14 11.84
N LYS A 138 -2.82 13.58 11.26
CA LYS A 138 -2.17 12.37 11.76
C LYS A 138 -0.99 12.79 12.62
N VAL A 139 -1.07 12.59 13.93
CA VAL A 139 0.01 12.92 14.86
C VAL A 139 0.82 11.70 15.24
N ASP A 140 2.13 11.78 15.09
CA ASP A 140 3.00 10.60 15.06
C ASP A 140 4.24 10.74 15.94
N GLY A 141 4.51 9.70 16.74
CA GLY A 141 5.68 9.60 17.62
C GLY A 141 7.02 9.59 16.90
N VAL A 142 7.09 9.23 15.61
CA VAL A 142 8.31 9.33 14.80
C VAL A 142 8.79 10.80 14.67
N CYS A 143 7.86 11.75 14.73
CA CYS A 143 8.17 13.17 14.70
C CYS A 143 8.65 13.71 16.06
N GLY A 144 8.35 13.03 17.17
CA GLY A 144 8.54 13.49 18.54
C GLY A 144 7.27 13.42 19.39
N THR A 145 7.41 13.48 20.72
CA THR A 145 6.29 13.42 21.68
C THR A 145 5.74 14.81 22.01
N LEU A 146 4.52 14.87 22.53
CA LEU A 146 3.98 16.10 23.11
C LEU A 146 4.62 16.37 24.48
N ARG A 147 5.14 17.58 24.72
CA ARG A 147 5.58 17.97 26.06
C ARG A 147 4.38 18.18 27.00
N PRO A 148 4.42 17.67 28.26
CA PRO A 148 3.30 17.79 29.20
C PRO A 148 2.81 19.24 29.37
N GLU A 149 3.71 20.21 29.48
CA GLU A 149 3.39 21.62 29.67
C GLU A 149 2.71 22.27 28.44
N LYS A 150 2.75 21.63 27.27
CA LYS A 150 2.11 22.11 26.03
C LYS A 150 0.75 21.45 25.78
N ALA A 151 0.35 20.48 26.61
CA ALA A 151 -0.88 19.70 26.39
C ALA A 151 -2.14 20.56 26.38
N ALA A 152 -2.27 21.50 27.32
CA ALA A 152 -3.40 22.43 27.37
C ALA A 152 -3.47 23.33 26.12
N LEU A 153 -2.32 23.81 25.63
CA LEU A 153 -2.23 24.63 24.42
C LEU A 153 -2.61 23.82 23.18
N TYR A 154 -2.13 22.58 23.06
CA TYR A 154 -2.49 21.67 21.98
C TYR A 154 -4.00 21.36 21.98
N ALA A 155 -4.59 21.09 23.16
CA ALA A 155 -6.02 20.90 23.31
C ALA A 155 -6.83 22.14 22.87
N GLN A 156 -6.38 23.33 23.23
CA GLN A 156 -6.99 24.59 22.79
C GLN A 156 -6.91 24.76 21.27
N MET A 157 -5.76 24.44 20.67
CA MET A 157 -5.53 24.50 19.24
C MET A 157 -6.51 23.59 18.48
N LEU A 158 -6.68 22.33 18.92
CA LEU A 158 -7.63 21.39 18.30
C LEU A 158 -9.08 21.90 18.35
N ARG A 159 -9.48 22.51 19.47
CA ARG A 159 -10.81 23.14 19.60
C ARG A 159 -10.99 24.32 18.65
N GLU A 160 -9.95 25.14 18.49
CA GLU A 160 -9.97 26.27 17.55
C GLU A 160 -10.06 25.78 16.11
N CYS A 161 -9.29 24.75 15.75
CA CYS A 161 -9.38 24.09 14.45
C CYS A 161 -10.81 23.61 14.16
N ARG A 162 -11.49 23.00 15.15
CA ARG A 162 -12.86 22.49 15.01
C ARG A 162 -13.94 23.55 14.85
N LYS A 163 -13.70 24.82 15.19
CA LYS A 163 -14.62 25.91 14.83
C LYS A 163 -14.76 26.05 13.32
N TYR A 164 -13.68 25.75 12.60
CA TYR A 164 -13.66 25.78 11.14
C TYR A 164 -13.92 24.39 10.58
N SER A 165 -13.28 23.34 11.08
CA SER A 165 -13.48 21.96 10.63
C SER A 165 -14.13 21.10 11.72
N PRO A 166 -15.46 21.17 11.96
CA PRO A 166 -16.11 20.42 13.05
C PRO A 166 -15.87 18.91 12.98
N ASP A 167 -15.71 18.39 11.77
CA ASP A 167 -15.46 17.00 11.42
C ASP A 167 -13.96 16.66 11.32
N LEU A 168 -13.06 17.49 11.88
CA LEU A 168 -11.62 17.23 11.88
C LEU A 168 -11.32 15.93 12.64
N ILE A 169 -10.79 14.96 11.89
CA ILE A 169 -10.28 13.69 12.41
C ILE A 169 -8.83 13.90 12.86
N VAL A 170 -8.53 13.51 14.10
CA VAL A 170 -7.18 13.55 14.66
C VAL A 170 -6.77 12.11 14.99
N LEU A 171 -5.80 11.58 14.24
CA LEU A 171 -5.29 10.22 14.42
C LEU A 171 -4.10 10.23 15.38
N ASN A 172 -4.19 9.49 16.48
CA ASN A 172 -3.07 9.30 17.39
C ASN A 172 -2.27 8.05 17.02
N HIS A 173 -1.05 8.28 16.52
CA HIS A 173 -0.10 7.24 16.16
C HIS A 173 0.96 7.10 17.27
N ARG A 174 0.60 6.34 18.32
CA ARG A 174 1.46 5.91 19.46
C ARG A 174 1.98 7.04 20.36
N LEU A 175 1.15 8.03 20.66
CA LEU A 175 1.51 9.17 21.52
C LEU A 175 0.72 9.18 22.83
N GLU A 176 1.39 9.63 23.89
CA GLU A 176 0.71 10.14 25.09
C GLU A 176 0.32 11.61 24.84
N LEU A 177 -0.97 11.91 24.90
CA LEU A 177 -1.52 13.24 24.60
C LEU A 177 -2.18 13.92 25.80
N TYR A 178 -1.97 13.38 27.02
CA TYR A 178 -2.43 13.94 28.29
C TYR A 178 -3.92 14.37 28.25
N GLU A 179 -4.25 15.57 28.72
CA GLU A 179 -5.62 16.10 28.66
C GLU A 179 -6.14 16.36 27.24
N ALA A 180 -5.26 16.50 26.25
CA ALA A 180 -5.63 16.72 24.86
C ALA A 180 -6.22 15.46 24.21
N GLU A 181 -5.99 14.28 24.80
CA GLU A 181 -6.55 13.00 24.36
C GLU A 181 -8.07 13.07 24.19
N LYS A 182 -8.78 13.87 25.00
CA LYS A 182 -10.24 14.09 24.83
C LYS A 182 -10.64 14.57 23.43
N TYR A 183 -9.77 15.33 22.77
CA TYR A 183 -10.01 15.96 21.47
C TYR A 183 -9.41 15.17 20.30
N VAL A 184 -8.88 13.98 20.56
CA VAL A 184 -8.32 13.09 19.55
C VAL A 184 -9.39 12.11 19.09
N THR A 185 -9.45 11.80 17.80
CA THR A 185 -10.50 10.95 17.22
C THR A 185 -10.18 9.48 17.37
N THR A 186 -8.99 9.05 16.95
CA THR A 186 -8.63 7.63 16.89
C THR A 186 -7.35 7.32 17.64
N PHE A 187 -7.12 6.03 17.87
CA PHE A 187 -5.84 5.46 18.28
C PHE A 187 -5.41 4.41 17.25
N LEU A 188 -4.11 4.12 17.17
CA LEU A 188 -3.61 3.02 16.34
C LEU A 188 -3.98 1.66 16.97
N TRP A 189 -4.83 0.90 16.29
CA TRP A 189 -5.26 -0.42 16.73
C TRP A 189 -4.09 -1.40 16.79
N GLN A 190 -4.02 -2.18 17.89
CA GLN A 190 -2.90 -3.08 18.23
C GLN A 190 -1.52 -2.37 18.31
N GLY A 191 -1.49 -1.03 18.24
CA GLY A 191 -0.25 -0.29 18.05
C GLY A 191 0.49 -0.68 16.76
N ALA A 192 -0.18 -1.25 15.75
CA ALA A 192 0.44 -1.83 14.57
C ALA A 192 -0.24 -1.39 13.27
N GLU A 193 0.58 -1.11 12.26
CA GLU A 193 0.13 -0.67 10.94
C GLU A 193 -0.14 -1.86 10.00
N THR A 194 -1.11 -1.72 9.11
CA THR A 194 -1.36 -2.70 8.02
C THR A 194 -0.39 -2.51 6.87
N TYR A 195 0.90 -2.63 7.15
CA TYR A 195 1.91 -2.57 6.09
C TYR A 195 2.37 -3.97 5.73
N VAL A 196 1.67 -4.54 4.74
CA VAL A 196 1.99 -5.85 4.17
C VAL A 196 3.42 -5.86 3.63
N ASP A 197 4.19 -6.87 4.02
CA ASP A 197 5.60 -7.13 3.74
C ASP A 197 6.63 -6.22 4.41
N VAL A 198 6.20 -5.22 5.19
CA VAL A 198 7.11 -4.39 5.99
C VAL A 198 6.86 -4.57 7.48
N PHE A 199 5.63 -4.39 7.95
CA PHE A 199 5.24 -4.55 9.36
C PHE A 199 4.29 -5.72 9.62
N SER A 200 3.66 -6.24 8.57
CA SER A 200 2.73 -7.37 8.61
C SER A 200 3.12 -8.40 7.55
N GLY A 201 2.99 -9.68 7.86
CA GLY A 201 3.33 -10.75 6.93
C GLY A 201 2.63 -12.06 7.30
N ASN A 202 2.63 -13.01 6.39
CA ASN A 202 1.97 -14.29 6.61
C ASN A 202 2.75 -15.15 7.62
N ALA A 203 2.05 -15.68 8.62
CA ALA A 203 2.58 -16.70 9.53
C ALA A 203 2.55 -18.12 8.93
N HIS A 204 1.92 -18.29 7.77
CA HIS A 204 1.73 -19.57 7.08
C HIS A 204 1.83 -19.38 5.56
N THR A 205 2.06 -20.47 4.81
CA THR A 205 2.07 -20.40 3.34
C THR A 205 0.67 -20.07 2.82
N SER A 206 0.55 -19.00 2.04
CA SER A 206 -0.68 -18.53 1.42
C SER A 206 -0.45 -18.25 -0.07
N MET A 207 -1.53 -18.06 -0.84
CA MET A 207 -1.46 -17.69 -2.26
C MET A 207 -0.87 -16.29 -2.52
N HIS A 208 -0.93 -15.41 -1.52
CA HIS A 208 -0.53 -14.03 -1.65
C HIS A 208 -0.04 -13.47 -0.32
N HIS A 209 0.67 -12.34 -0.37
CA HIS A 209 1.29 -11.70 0.79
C HIS A 209 0.31 -11.20 1.86
N ARG A 210 -0.98 -11.11 1.50
CA ARG A 210 -2.07 -10.62 2.36
C ARG A 210 -2.81 -11.70 3.14
N GLY A 211 -2.29 -12.93 3.23
CA GLY A 211 -2.95 -14.02 3.96
C GLY A 211 -3.18 -13.72 5.45
N PHE A 212 -2.32 -12.91 6.07
CA PHE A 212 -2.45 -12.51 7.48
C PHE A 212 -3.76 -11.76 7.80
N ILE A 213 -4.44 -11.15 6.81
CA ILE A 213 -5.68 -10.37 7.04
C ILE A 213 -6.79 -11.22 7.65
N PHE A 214 -6.82 -12.51 7.29
CA PHE A 214 -7.82 -13.45 7.78
C PHE A 214 -7.62 -13.74 9.28
N ASP A 215 -6.42 -13.54 9.81
CA ASP A 215 -6.06 -13.87 11.19
C ASP A 215 -5.86 -12.62 12.06
N ARG A 216 -5.84 -11.42 11.48
CA ARG A 216 -5.50 -10.17 12.20
C ARG A 216 -6.48 -9.81 13.33
N GLY A 217 -7.75 -10.21 13.18
CA GLY A 217 -8.80 -9.93 14.15
C GLY A 217 -9.68 -8.74 13.78
N LEU A 218 -10.47 -8.29 14.76
CA LEU A 218 -11.39 -7.16 14.64
C LEU A 218 -11.15 -6.17 15.80
N PRO A 219 -11.22 -4.85 15.56
CA PRO A 219 -11.25 -3.88 16.64
C PRO A 219 -12.58 -4.01 17.37
N ALA A 220 -12.52 -4.41 18.64
CA ALA A 220 -13.69 -4.50 19.50
C ALA A 220 -13.34 -4.06 20.92
N ASP A 221 -14.35 -3.59 21.64
CA ASP A 221 -14.21 -3.28 23.06
C ASP A 221 -14.14 -4.57 23.91
N GLY A 222 -13.89 -4.40 25.20
CA GLY A 222 -13.83 -5.49 26.15
C GLY A 222 -15.19 -5.92 26.71
N SER A 223 -16.32 -5.51 26.11
CA SER A 223 -17.64 -5.89 26.63
C SER A 223 -18.00 -7.33 26.29
N GLU A 224 -19.04 -7.86 26.93
CA GLU A 224 -19.57 -9.18 26.65
C GLU A 224 -21.09 -9.08 26.37
N PRO A 225 -21.54 -9.27 25.11
CA PRO A 225 -20.73 -9.55 23.91
C PRO A 225 -19.88 -8.34 23.47
N PRO A 226 -18.75 -8.57 22.79
CA PRO A 226 -17.87 -7.49 22.33
C PRO A 226 -18.55 -6.62 21.26
N GLN A 227 -18.40 -5.30 21.40
CA GLN A 227 -18.88 -4.32 20.41
C GLN A 227 -17.74 -3.88 19.51
N LEU A 228 -18.01 -3.76 18.20
CA LEU A 228 -17.02 -3.34 17.22
C LEU A 228 -16.66 -1.85 17.42
N GLU A 229 -15.37 -1.57 17.52
CA GLU A 229 -14.80 -0.24 17.77
C GLU A 229 -14.42 0.41 16.43
N ARG A 230 -15.04 1.55 16.11
CA ARG A 230 -14.83 2.23 14.81
C ARG A 230 -13.93 3.46 14.91
N LEU A 231 -13.74 4.04 16.11
CA LEU A 231 -12.84 5.16 16.34
C LEU A 231 -11.41 4.67 16.60
N ALA A 232 -10.96 3.76 15.75
CA ALA A 232 -9.63 3.21 15.70
C ALA A 232 -9.05 3.41 14.29
N GLU A 233 -7.76 3.15 14.16
CA GLU A 233 -7.02 3.24 12.91
C GLU A 233 -6.17 1.98 12.69
N ASP A 234 -6.06 1.52 11.44
CA ASP A 234 -5.17 0.44 11.02
C ASP A 234 -4.23 0.83 9.87
N HIS A 235 -4.32 2.04 9.32
CA HIS A 235 -3.62 2.53 8.15
C HIS A 235 -4.07 1.92 6.81
N GLY A 236 -5.24 1.32 6.76
CA GLY A 236 -5.85 0.94 5.50
C GLY A 236 -5.08 -0.13 4.73
N VAL A 237 -5.15 -0.06 3.40
CA VAL A 237 -4.53 -1.04 2.50
C VAL A 237 -3.39 -0.41 1.72
N CYS A 238 -2.18 -0.95 1.89
CA CYS A 238 -1.00 -0.54 1.11
C CYS A 238 -1.14 -1.02 -0.33
N ILE A 239 -1.03 -0.14 -1.31
CA ILE A 239 -0.94 -0.52 -2.73
C ILE A 239 0.40 0.01 -3.25
N SER A 240 1.50 -0.72 -3.05
CA SER A 240 2.82 -0.30 -3.53
C SER A 240 3.74 -1.48 -3.88
N SER A 241 4.00 -2.35 -2.92
CA SER A 241 5.09 -3.35 -2.98
C SER A 241 4.63 -4.80 -3.15
N SER A 242 3.34 -5.07 -2.94
CA SER A 242 2.68 -6.37 -3.12
C SER A 242 1.21 -6.15 -3.47
N VAL A 243 0.93 -5.80 -4.72
CA VAL A 243 -0.37 -5.25 -5.13
C VAL A 243 -1.43 -6.33 -5.34
N ALA A 244 -1.03 -7.56 -5.63
CA ALA A 244 -1.96 -8.65 -5.87
C ALA A 244 -2.93 -8.87 -4.69
N TYR A 245 -4.20 -9.12 -5.02
CA TYR A 245 -5.29 -9.37 -4.06
C TYR A 245 -5.51 -8.23 -3.05
N PHE A 246 -5.19 -6.99 -3.41
CA PHE A 246 -5.48 -5.81 -2.58
C PHE A 246 -6.97 -5.72 -2.23
N GLU A 247 -7.84 -6.19 -3.13
CA GLU A 247 -9.28 -6.17 -2.95
C GLU A 247 -9.74 -7.06 -1.79
N ASP A 248 -9.06 -8.18 -1.51
CA ASP A 248 -9.40 -9.05 -0.38
C ASP A 248 -9.13 -8.36 0.96
N ASP A 249 -7.99 -7.67 1.08
CA ASP A 249 -7.65 -6.85 2.25
C ASP A 249 -8.60 -5.65 2.39
N LEU A 250 -8.90 -4.98 1.27
CA LEU A 250 -9.80 -3.83 1.25
C LEU A 250 -11.23 -4.21 1.63
N ILE A 251 -11.70 -5.41 1.32
CA ILE A 251 -13.02 -5.89 1.76
C ILE A 251 -13.06 -6.05 3.29
N TYR A 252 -12.03 -6.66 3.89
CA TYR A 252 -11.94 -6.74 5.35
C TYR A 252 -11.79 -5.37 6.00
N GLN A 253 -11.03 -4.45 5.40
CA GLN A 253 -10.84 -3.10 5.91
C GLN A 253 -12.14 -2.27 5.82
N ALA A 254 -12.78 -2.30 4.64
CA ALA A 254 -13.93 -1.47 4.34
C ALA A 254 -15.22 -1.95 5.00
N PHE A 255 -15.53 -3.26 4.92
CA PHE A 255 -16.81 -3.81 5.39
C PHE A 255 -16.69 -4.62 6.67
N GLY A 256 -15.54 -5.23 6.94
CA GLY A 256 -15.29 -5.97 8.18
C GLY A 256 -15.00 -5.04 9.36
N ARG A 257 -13.79 -4.48 9.37
CA ARG A 257 -13.32 -3.54 10.41
C ARG A 257 -14.08 -2.21 10.34
N CYS A 258 -14.31 -1.68 9.13
CA CYS A 258 -15.18 -0.53 8.85
C CYS A 258 -14.94 0.66 9.82
N MET A 259 -13.67 0.96 10.09
CA MET A 259 -13.26 2.05 10.97
C MET A 259 -13.57 3.41 10.34
N ILE A 260 -13.37 4.50 11.08
CA ILE A 260 -13.78 5.85 10.67
C ILE A 260 -13.17 6.32 9.34
N LEU A 261 -12.04 5.77 8.89
CA LEU A 261 -11.41 6.11 7.60
C LEU A 261 -11.65 5.10 6.47
N ALA A 262 -12.58 4.15 6.64
CA ALA A 262 -12.91 3.17 5.61
C ALA A 262 -13.69 3.76 4.40
N PRO A 263 -13.42 3.29 3.15
CA PRO A 263 -12.25 2.50 2.76
C PRO A 263 -11.00 3.39 2.76
N GLU A 264 -9.88 2.84 3.23
CA GLU A 264 -8.61 3.54 3.31
C GLU A 264 -7.53 2.83 2.48
N ILE A 265 -6.81 3.60 1.67
CA ILE A 265 -5.68 3.11 0.87
C ILE A 265 -4.47 4.04 0.98
N TYR A 266 -3.27 3.53 0.71
CA TYR A 266 -2.05 4.35 0.67
C TYR A 266 -1.00 3.78 -0.27
N GLY A 267 0.09 4.54 -0.46
CA GLY A 267 1.16 4.19 -1.38
C GLY A 267 0.85 4.65 -2.80
N ASN A 268 0.99 3.74 -3.75
CA ASN A 268 1.01 3.96 -5.19
C ASN A 268 -0.13 3.20 -5.89
N PRO A 269 -1.41 3.60 -5.72
CA PRO A 269 -2.55 2.93 -6.37
C PRO A 269 -2.45 2.95 -7.91
N TRP A 270 -1.64 3.84 -8.49
CA TRP A 270 -1.31 3.82 -9.92
C TRP A 270 -0.44 2.63 -10.35
N PHE A 271 0.05 1.79 -9.43
CA PHE A 271 0.67 0.48 -9.74
C PHE A 271 -0.35 -0.66 -9.87
N LEU A 272 -1.63 -0.33 -9.99
CA LEU A 272 -2.63 -1.28 -10.47
C LEU A 272 -2.58 -1.38 -12.00
N ARG A 273 -2.99 -2.54 -12.53
CA ARG A 273 -3.31 -2.72 -13.95
C ARG A 273 -4.57 -1.93 -14.29
N ASP A 274 -4.71 -1.56 -15.56
CA ASP A 274 -5.89 -0.84 -16.05
C ASP A 274 -7.20 -1.59 -15.76
N ASP A 275 -7.18 -2.94 -15.74
CA ASP A 275 -8.33 -3.78 -15.44
C ASP A 275 -8.62 -3.99 -13.94
N GLU A 276 -7.76 -3.51 -13.05
CA GLU A 276 -7.93 -3.60 -11.59
C GLU A 276 -8.63 -2.36 -11.00
N TYR A 277 -8.58 -1.20 -11.68
CA TYR A 277 -9.26 0.02 -11.21
C TYR A 277 -10.78 -0.11 -11.04
N PRO A 278 -11.53 -0.81 -11.93
CA PRO A 278 -12.95 -1.03 -11.69
C PRO A 278 -13.23 -1.82 -10.41
N ARG A 279 -12.38 -2.78 -10.04
CA ARG A 279 -12.50 -3.54 -8.79
C ARG A 279 -12.32 -2.62 -7.57
N LEU A 280 -11.28 -1.79 -7.59
CA LEU A 280 -11.05 -0.77 -6.56
C LEU A 280 -12.25 0.19 -6.45
N ALA A 281 -12.75 0.69 -7.59
CA ALA A 281 -13.88 1.60 -7.63
C ALA A 281 -15.17 0.99 -7.08
N ARG A 282 -15.46 -0.27 -7.42
CA ARG A 282 -16.65 -0.99 -6.97
C ARG A 282 -16.72 -1.07 -5.45
N VAL A 283 -15.60 -1.36 -4.78
CA VAL A 283 -15.51 -1.40 -3.32
C VAL A 283 -15.85 -0.04 -2.71
N PHE A 284 -15.24 1.03 -3.23
CA PHE A 284 -15.50 2.40 -2.77
C PHE A 284 -16.94 2.85 -3.01
N ASN A 285 -17.52 2.51 -4.16
CA ASN A 285 -18.89 2.90 -4.51
C ASN A 285 -19.93 2.18 -3.65
N LEU A 286 -19.80 0.87 -3.47
CA LEU A 286 -20.65 0.10 -2.56
C LEU A 286 -20.54 0.67 -1.14
N HIS A 287 -19.33 0.84 -0.63
CA HIS A 287 -19.14 1.39 0.71
C HIS A 287 -19.76 2.79 0.83
N ARG A 288 -19.55 3.68 -0.15
CA ARG A 288 -20.11 5.04 -0.15
C ARG A 288 -21.64 5.03 -0.08
N ARG A 289 -22.32 4.16 -0.85
CA ARG A 289 -23.79 4.06 -0.84
C ARG A 289 -24.33 3.60 0.50
N TYR A 290 -23.63 2.67 1.17
CA TYR A 290 -24.11 2.02 2.38
C TYR A 290 -23.44 2.50 3.69
N ALA A 291 -22.49 3.44 3.62
CA ALA A 291 -21.78 3.97 4.78
C ALA A 291 -22.68 4.37 5.97
N PRO A 292 -23.89 4.96 5.78
CA PRO A 292 -24.77 5.28 6.90
C PRO A 292 -25.26 4.07 7.71
N ILE A 293 -25.40 2.89 7.08
CA ILE A 293 -25.87 1.66 7.75
C ILE A 293 -24.71 0.77 8.19
N LEU A 294 -23.52 0.89 7.59
CA LEU A 294 -22.35 0.09 7.95
C LEU A 294 -21.82 0.41 9.36
N VAL A 295 -22.26 1.51 9.97
CA VAL A 295 -21.93 1.85 11.36
C VAL A 295 -22.46 0.83 12.37
N ASP A 296 -23.51 0.09 12.01
CA ASP A 296 -24.15 -0.95 12.82
C ASP A 296 -23.58 -2.32 12.47
N GLY A 297 -22.76 -2.91 13.35
CA GLY A 297 -22.11 -4.20 13.12
C GLY A 297 -22.31 -5.21 14.23
N MET A 298 -22.23 -6.49 13.88
CA MET A 298 -22.18 -7.62 14.82
C MET A 298 -21.17 -8.66 14.35
N ILE A 299 -20.47 -9.26 15.31
CA ILE A 299 -19.54 -10.36 15.05
C ILE A 299 -20.36 -11.65 14.87
N LEU A 300 -20.03 -12.41 13.84
CA LEU A 300 -20.67 -13.69 13.55
C LEU A 300 -19.88 -14.87 14.14
N PRO A 301 -20.51 -16.04 14.36
CA PRO A 301 -19.81 -17.22 14.85
C PRO A 301 -18.68 -17.65 13.91
N ALA A 302 -17.64 -18.28 14.46
CA ALA A 302 -16.50 -18.78 13.70
C ALA A 302 -16.86 -19.78 12.59
N SER A 303 -18.03 -20.43 12.66
CA SER A 303 -18.57 -21.29 11.60
C SER A 303 -18.89 -20.53 10.31
N CYS A 304 -19.00 -19.20 10.36
CA CYS A 304 -19.15 -18.34 9.18
C CYS A 304 -17.81 -17.96 8.54
N GLY A 305 -16.68 -18.46 9.06
CA GLY A 305 -15.33 -18.17 8.60
C GLY A 305 -14.57 -17.17 9.48
N PRO A 306 -13.26 -16.99 9.22
CA PRO A 306 -12.37 -16.08 9.94
C PRO A 306 -12.89 -14.64 9.99
N ASN A 307 -12.93 -14.08 11.21
CA ASN A 307 -13.28 -12.68 11.47
C ASN A 307 -14.59 -12.24 10.79
N ALA A 308 -15.58 -13.13 10.76
CA ALA A 308 -16.84 -12.90 10.10
C ALA A 308 -17.65 -11.80 10.82
N VAL A 309 -18.14 -10.81 10.05
CA VAL A 309 -18.93 -9.67 10.56
C VAL A 309 -20.12 -9.43 9.66
N SER A 310 -21.28 -9.15 10.25
CA SER A 310 -22.44 -8.59 9.55
C SER A 310 -22.61 -7.12 9.91
N ARG A 311 -22.73 -6.23 8.91
CA ARG A 311 -22.99 -4.80 9.11
C ARG A 311 -24.18 -4.31 8.29
N GLY A 312 -24.98 -3.39 8.83
CA GLY A 312 -26.10 -2.80 8.10
C GLY A 312 -27.34 -2.49 8.94
N SER A 313 -28.48 -2.36 8.27
CA SER A 313 -29.78 -2.09 8.87
C SER A 313 -30.58 -3.38 9.13
N ALA A 314 -31.80 -3.22 9.66
CA ALA A 314 -32.75 -4.31 9.83
C ALA A 314 -33.19 -4.97 8.51
N SER A 315 -33.11 -4.26 7.38
CA SER A 315 -33.58 -4.69 6.05
C SER A 315 -32.46 -4.92 5.04
N HIS A 316 -31.21 -4.59 5.38
CA HIS A 316 -30.07 -4.66 4.49
C HIS A 316 -28.78 -4.90 5.28
N ARG A 317 -28.08 -6.01 5.02
CA ARG A 317 -26.84 -6.42 5.69
C ARG A 317 -25.75 -6.81 4.71
N PHE A 318 -24.51 -6.47 5.03
CA PHE A 318 -23.30 -6.95 4.39
C PHE A 318 -22.56 -7.89 5.33
N VAL A 319 -22.33 -9.12 4.91
CA VAL A 319 -21.53 -10.13 5.61
C VAL A 319 -20.14 -10.19 4.98
N THR A 320 -19.12 -9.87 5.76
CA THR A 320 -17.71 -9.99 5.38
C THR A 320 -17.11 -11.21 6.05
N THR A 321 -16.43 -12.06 5.28
CA THR A 321 -15.71 -13.25 5.78
C THR A 321 -14.64 -13.67 4.77
N GLY A 322 -14.01 -14.83 4.94
CA GLY A 322 -13.00 -15.35 4.02
C GLY A 322 -12.64 -16.80 4.32
N ASN A 323 -11.61 -17.31 3.67
CA ASN A 323 -11.10 -18.67 3.91
C ASN A 323 -9.57 -18.62 3.92
N ASN A 324 -8.95 -18.90 5.06
CA ASN A 324 -7.49 -18.90 5.21
C ASN A 324 -6.83 -20.27 4.92
N THR A 325 -7.55 -21.19 4.28
CA THR A 325 -7.08 -22.56 4.00
C THR A 325 -6.92 -22.83 2.50
N TRP A 326 -6.26 -23.94 2.17
CA TRP A 326 -6.02 -24.40 0.79
C TRP A 326 -7.21 -25.14 0.16
N THR A 327 -8.27 -25.41 0.94
CA THR A 327 -9.44 -26.16 0.47
C THR A 327 -10.68 -25.26 0.48
N PRO A 328 -11.55 -25.34 -0.54
CA PRO A 328 -12.84 -24.67 -0.49
C PRO A 328 -13.60 -25.04 0.79
N GLN A 329 -14.24 -24.06 1.42
CA GLN A 329 -15.02 -24.26 2.64
C GLN A 329 -16.49 -23.97 2.36
N GLU A 330 -17.37 -24.89 2.73
CA GLU A 330 -18.82 -24.65 2.71
C GLU A 330 -19.25 -24.07 4.05
N ILE A 331 -19.95 -22.94 4.02
CA ILE A 331 -20.55 -22.34 5.22
C ILE A 331 -22.06 -22.18 5.04
N GLU A 332 -22.76 -22.07 6.17
CA GLU A 332 -24.19 -21.80 6.22
C GLU A 332 -24.44 -20.38 6.74
N LEU A 333 -25.12 -19.56 5.94
CA LEU A 333 -25.54 -18.21 6.31
C LEU A 333 -27.04 -18.21 6.63
N GLY A 334 -27.40 -17.74 7.82
CA GLY A 334 -28.80 -17.57 8.22
C GLY A 334 -29.42 -16.31 7.61
N LEU A 335 -30.60 -16.44 7.01
CA LEU A 335 -31.38 -15.35 6.43
C LEU A 335 -32.40 -14.86 7.47
N ASP A 336 -31.89 -14.56 8.67
CA ASP A 336 -32.67 -14.21 9.86
C ASP A 336 -31.83 -13.41 10.88
N GLY A 337 -32.36 -13.22 12.10
CA GLY A 337 -31.67 -12.51 13.17
C GLY A 337 -30.24 -12.96 13.49
N ARG A 338 -29.80 -14.17 13.08
CA ARG A 338 -28.40 -14.62 13.22
C ARG A 338 -27.41 -13.78 12.42
N THR A 339 -27.85 -13.16 11.33
CA THR A 339 -27.06 -12.18 10.53
C THR A 339 -27.52 -10.74 10.75
N GLY A 340 -28.44 -10.50 11.69
CA GLY A 340 -28.95 -9.18 12.02
C GLY A 340 -30.03 -8.65 11.08
N ILE A 341 -30.50 -9.44 10.12
CA ILE A 341 -31.66 -9.10 9.28
C ILE A 341 -32.95 -9.36 10.09
N ALA A 342 -33.92 -8.46 10.01
CA ALA A 342 -35.21 -8.56 10.67
C ALA A 342 -36.25 -9.24 9.76
N PRO A 343 -37.38 -9.70 10.31
CA PRO A 343 -38.51 -10.18 9.50
C PRO A 343 -38.93 -9.16 8.45
N ALA A 344 -39.09 -9.61 7.21
CA ALA A 344 -39.55 -8.82 6.08
C ALA A 344 -40.78 -9.47 5.44
N ASP A 345 -41.72 -8.66 4.97
CA ASP A 345 -42.90 -9.13 4.24
C ASP A 345 -42.57 -9.56 2.80
N SER A 346 -41.39 -9.16 2.30
CA SER A 346 -40.85 -9.56 1.00
C SER A 346 -39.79 -10.66 1.14
N GLU A 347 -39.54 -11.38 0.06
CA GLU A 347 -38.37 -12.26 -0.04
C GLU A 347 -37.07 -11.50 0.26
N LEU A 348 -36.13 -12.22 0.87
CA LEU A 348 -34.76 -11.79 1.04
C LEU A 348 -33.94 -12.26 -0.18
N VAL A 349 -32.98 -11.46 -0.59
CA VAL A 349 -32.02 -11.80 -1.64
C VAL A 349 -30.64 -11.92 -1.03
N LEU A 350 -29.89 -12.94 -1.47
CA LEU A 350 -28.49 -13.11 -1.14
C LEU A 350 -27.65 -12.95 -2.40
N VAL A 351 -26.78 -11.95 -2.41
CA VAL A 351 -25.90 -11.63 -3.55
C VAL A 351 -24.46 -11.69 -3.06
N GLN A 352 -23.61 -12.45 -3.73
CA GLN A 352 -22.17 -12.33 -3.55
C GLN A 352 -21.73 -11.06 -4.27
N ARG A 353 -20.97 -10.19 -3.59
CA ARG A 353 -20.42 -8.94 -4.12
C ARG A 353 -18.91 -9.02 -4.36
N HIS A 354 -18.24 -9.98 -3.72
CA HIS A 354 -16.81 -10.25 -3.85
C HIS A 354 -16.56 -11.74 -3.54
N PRO A 355 -15.67 -12.48 -4.24
CA PRO A 355 -14.65 -12.06 -5.22
C PRO A 355 -15.16 -11.67 -6.62
N THR A 356 -16.35 -12.11 -6.94
CA THR A 356 -17.12 -11.76 -8.15
C THR A 356 -18.56 -11.52 -7.74
N GLU A 357 -19.35 -10.90 -8.60
CA GLU A 357 -20.77 -10.66 -8.34
C GLU A 357 -21.64 -11.79 -8.90
N LYS A 358 -22.56 -12.31 -8.08
CA LYS A 358 -23.60 -13.26 -8.51
C LYS A 358 -24.76 -13.33 -7.53
N LEU A 359 -25.96 -13.50 -8.06
CA LEU A 359 -27.11 -13.91 -7.24
C LEU A 359 -26.87 -15.35 -6.73
N ILE A 360 -26.87 -15.51 -5.41
CA ILE A 360 -26.86 -16.84 -4.79
C ILE A 360 -28.28 -17.41 -4.76
N GLY A 361 -29.26 -16.59 -4.38
CA GLY A 361 -30.66 -17.02 -4.37
C GLY A 361 -31.62 -16.02 -3.73
N ARG A 362 -32.88 -16.43 -3.70
CA ARG A 362 -33.99 -15.77 -3.02
C ARG A 362 -34.51 -16.69 -1.93
N PHE A 363 -34.84 -16.10 -0.79
CA PHE A 363 -35.09 -16.84 0.44
C PHE A 363 -36.24 -16.21 1.22
N ALA A 364 -36.98 -17.04 1.95
CA ALA A 364 -37.87 -16.57 3.00
C ALA A 364 -37.07 -16.21 4.25
N TYR A 365 -37.63 -15.36 5.10
CA TYR A 365 -37.05 -15.12 6.42
C TYR A 365 -37.02 -16.42 7.24
N GLY A 366 -35.87 -16.72 7.85
CA GLY A 366 -35.64 -17.97 8.60
C GLY A 366 -34.94 -19.07 7.79
N ASP A 367 -34.80 -18.89 6.47
CA ASP A 367 -34.05 -19.82 5.63
C ASP A 367 -32.54 -19.79 5.93
N THR A 368 -31.82 -20.75 5.37
CA THR A 368 -30.37 -20.83 5.44
C THR A 368 -29.80 -21.09 4.05
N ALA A 369 -28.83 -20.29 3.65
CA ALA A 369 -28.13 -20.43 2.38
C ALA A 369 -26.77 -21.10 2.58
N ARG A 370 -26.41 -22.02 1.67
CA ARG A 370 -25.07 -22.60 1.59
C ARG A 370 -24.22 -21.84 0.59
N VAL A 371 -23.03 -21.41 1.00
CA VAL A 371 -22.08 -20.71 0.15
C VAL A 371 -20.68 -21.28 0.29
N THR A 372 -19.94 -21.29 -0.82
CA THR A 372 -18.56 -21.77 -0.90
C THR A 372 -17.58 -20.61 -0.75
N LEU A 373 -16.71 -20.68 0.24
CA LEU A 373 -15.58 -19.77 0.41
C LEU A 373 -14.34 -20.35 -0.28
N MET A 374 -13.89 -19.70 -1.35
CA MET A 374 -12.70 -20.11 -2.11
C MET A 374 -11.41 -19.96 -1.28
N PRO A 375 -10.42 -20.87 -1.44
CA PRO A 375 -9.14 -20.82 -0.72
C PRO A 375 -8.48 -19.45 -0.78
N HIS A 376 -7.97 -18.95 0.34
CA HIS A 376 -7.31 -17.66 0.50
C HIS A 376 -8.01 -16.49 -0.21
N ARG A 377 -9.35 -16.42 -0.15
CA ARG A 377 -10.13 -15.27 -0.66
C ARG A 377 -11.01 -14.70 0.43
N ALA A 378 -11.16 -13.38 0.43
CA ALA A 378 -12.23 -12.71 1.15
C ALA A 378 -13.54 -12.87 0.37
N HIS A 379 -14.66 -12.74 1.08
CA HIS A 379 -16.00 -12.78 0.55
C HIS A 379 -16.82 -11.65 1.15
N LEU A 380 -17.60 -10.99 0.31
CA LEU A 380 -18.59 -10.02 0.71
C LEU A 380 -19.95 -10.51 0.20
N PHE A 381 -20.89 -10.73 1.10
CA PHE A 381 -22.26 -11.09 0.77
C PHE A 381 -23.20 -9.97 1.18
N GLU A 382 -24.15 -9.65 0.33
CA GLU A 382 -25.28 -8.78 0.64
C GLU A 382 -26.52 -9.62 0.92
N ILE A 383 -27.18 -9.38 2.05
CA ILE A 383 -28.48 -9.90 2.42
C ILE A 383 -29.44 -8.72 2.52
N ALA A 384 -30.46 -8.65 1.67
CA ALA A 384 -31.39 -7.53 1.71
C ALA A 384 -32.83 -7.97 1.40
N ALA A 385 -33.81 -7.22 1.89
CA ALA A 385 -35.16 -7.29 1.34
C ALA A 385 -35.11 -6.98 -0.18
N ALA A 386 -35.85 -7.74 -1.00
CA ALA A 386 -35.73 -7.65 -2.46
C ALA A 386 -35.95 -6.24 -3.06
N GLY A 387 -36.74 -5.39 -2.37
CA GLY A 387 -36.96 -3.99 -2.76
C GLY A 387 -35.81 -3.04 -2.41
N GLU A 388 -34.91 -3.44 -1.52
CA GLU A 388 -33.82 -2.62 -0.97
C GLU A 388 -32.42 -3.07 -1.42
N ALA A 389 -32.32 -4.19 -2.11
CA ALA A 389 -31.06 -4.72 -2.62
C ALA A 389 -30.39 -3.78 -3.65
N ASP A 390 -29.05 -3.70 -3.59
CA ASP A 390 -28.24 -3.05 -4.63
C ASP A 390 -28.48 -3.77 -5.96
N PRO A 391 -28.45 -3.08 -7.12
CA PRO A 391 -28.70 -3.74 -8.39
C PRO A 391 -27.80 -4.97 -8.62
N TYR A 392 -28.36 -6.03 -9.19
CA TYR A 392 -27.62 -7.26 -9.46
C TYR A 392 -28.09 -7.94 -10.74
N LEU A 393 -27.21 -8.70 -11.38
CA LEU A 393 -27.56 -9.49 -12.56
C LEU A 393 -27.98 -10.92 -12.17
N GLU A 394 -28.88 -11.49 -12.96
CA GLU A 394 -29.35 -12.86 -12.86
C GLU A 394 -28.74 -13.73 -13.98
N ASN A 395 -28.65 -15.05 -13.73
CA ASN A 395 -28.16 -16.06 -14.69
C ASN A 395 -26.68 -15.90 -15.12
N CYS A 396 -25.88 -15.14 -14.36
CA CYS A 396 -24.45 -14.98 -14.61
C CYS A 396 -23.65 -14.71 -13.33
N GLU A 397 -22.33 -14.90 -13.46
CA GLU A 397 -21.30 -14.36 -12.56
C GLU A 397 -20.55 -13.27 -13.32
N TYR A 398 -20.27 -12.14 -12.67
CA TYR A 398 -19.75 -10.95 -13.35
C TYR A 398 -18.86 -10.06 -12.47
N GLU A 399 -18.13 -9.16 -13.11
CA GLU A 399 -17.45 -8.03 -12.47
C GLU A 399 -18.07 -6.73 -12.99
N THR A 400 -18.44 -5.82 -12.09
CA THR A 400 -18.90 -4.50 -12.50
C THR A 400 -17.71 -3.65 -12.96
N LEU A 401 -17.73 -3.22 -14.22
CA LEU A 401 -16.70 -2.35 -14.79
C LEU A 401 -17.06 -0.87 -14.64
N ARG A 402 -18.34 -0.53 -14.82
CA ARG A 402 -18.90 0.81 -14.59
C ARG A 402 -20.33 0.71 -14.09
N GLU A 403 -20.71 1.67 -13.26
CA GLU A 403 -22.05 1.81 -12.68
C GLU A 403 -22.45 3.29 -12.64
N ASP A 404 -23.74 3.57 -12.51
CA ASP A 404 -24.24 4.92 -12.19
C ASP A 404 -24.19 5.23 -10.69
N GLU A 405 -24.60 6.44 -10.30
CA GLU A 405 -24.53 6.90 -8.91
C GLU A 405 -25.39 6.04 -7.96
N GLU A 406 -26.46 5.44 -8.48
CA GLU A 406 -27.37 4.56 -7.75
C GLU A 406 -27.01 3.07 -7.85
N GLY A 407 -25.88 2.74 -8.47
CA GLY A 407 -25.34 1.38 -8.54
C GLY A 407 -25.89 0.51 -9.64
N TYR A 408 -26.62 1.09 -10.59
CA TYR A 408 -27.05 0.34 -11.75
C TYR A 408 -25.83 0.05 -12.64
N PRO A 409 -25.53 -1.22 -12.93
CA PRO A 409 -24.41 -1.59 -13.79
C PRO A 409 -24.65 -1.06 -15.20
N GLN A 410 -23.68 -0.31 -15.71
CA GLN A 410 -23.67 0.20 -17.10
C GLN A 410 -22.79 -0.67 -17.99
N ASP A 411 -21.75 -1.26 -17.40
CA ASP A 411 -20.76 -2.07 -18.08
C ASP A 411 -20.28 -3.17 -17.13
N VAL A 412 -20.26 -4.40 -17.61
CA VAL A 412 -19.88 -5.57 -16.81
C VAL A 412 -19.03 -6.50 -17.64
N ARG A 413 -18.05 -7.14 -16.98
CA ARG A 413 -17.38 -8.31 -17.53
C ARG A 413 -18.10 -9.54 -17.02
N ILE A 414 -18.81 -10.23 -17.88
CA ILE A 414 -19.33 -11.55 -17.51
C ILE A 414 -18.12 -12.49 -17.36
N VAL A 415 -18.15 -13.28 -16.29
CA VAL A 415 -17.15 -14.30 -15.94
C VAL A 415 -17.67 -15.69 -16.31
N TYR A 416 -18.95 -15.94 -16.03
CA TYR A 416 -19.63 -17.21 -16.31
C TYR A 416 -21.11 -16.97 -16.59
N THR A 417 -21.70 -17.77 -17.48
CA THR A 417 -23.14 -17.78 -17.75
C THR A 417 -23.74 -19.13 -17.34
N GLN A 418 -24.89 -19.07 -16.68
CA GLN A 418 -25.68 -20.25 -16.31
C GLN A 418 -26.61 -20.71 -17.46
N GLY A 419 -26.59 -20.01 -18.60
CA GLY A 419 -27.60 -20.14 -19.66
C GLY A 419 -28.86 -19.32 -19.36
N GLY A 420 -29.66 -19.05 -20.39
CA GLY A 420 -30.84 -18.18 -20.28
C GLY A 420 -30.55 -16.70 -20.55
N GLU A 421 -31.60 -15.88 -20.45
CA GLU A 421 -31.49 -14.43 -20.64
C GLU A 421 -30.88 -13.78 -19.39
N ILE A 422 -29.88 -12.91 -19.57
CA ILE A 422 -29.31 -12.12 -18.48
C ILE A 422 -30.20 -10.90 -18.26
N SER A 423 -30.64 -10.71 -17.02
CA SER A 423 -31.42 -9.55 -16.59
C SER A 423 -30.74 -8.86 -15.42
N VAL A 424 -30.82 -7.54 -15.40
CA VAL A 424 -30.49 -6.74 -14.22
C VAL A 424 -31.76 -6.51 -13.41
N ARG A 425 -31.67 -6.75 -12.10
CA ARG A 425 -32.75 -6.51 -11.16
C ARG A 425 -32.43 -5.33 -10.26
N ARG A 426 -33.41 -4.44 -10.05
CA ARG A 426 -33.31 -3.28 -9.16
C ARG A 426 -34.69 -3.01 -8.56
N LYS A 427 -34.77 -2.87 -7.23
CA LYS A 427 -36.02 -2.59 -6.49
C LYS A 427 -37.16 -3.53 -6.90
N GLY A 428 -36.87 -4.83 -7.05
CA GLY A 428 -37.83 -5.84 -7.48
C GLY A 428 -38.13 -5.90 -8.99
N GLU A 429 -37.77 -4.89 -9.78
CA GLU A 429 -37.99 -4.89 -11.24
C GLU A 429 -36.83 -5.56 -11.99
N ALA A 430 -37.13 -6.42 -12.96
CA ALA A 430 -36.15 -7.06 -13.84
C ALA A 430 -36.21 -6.46 -15.24
N LYS A 431 -35.03 -6.17 -15.82
CA LYS A 431 -34.89 -5.68 -17.20
C LYS A 431 -33.81 -6.49 -17.93
N PRO A 432 -34.02 -6.86 -19.21
CA PRO A 432 -32.99 -7.50 -20.02
C PRO A 432 -31.69 -6.70 -20.02
N PHE A 433 -30.57 -7.40 -19.85
CA PHE A 433 -29.23 -6.82 -19.89
C PHE A 433 -28.43 -7.49 -21.01
N ARG A 434 -28.15 -6.74 -22.08
CA ARG A 434 -27.43 -7.25 -23.24
C ARG A 434 -25.93 -7.12 -23.03
N THR A 435 -25.22 -8.24 -23.10
CA THR A 435 -23.77 -8.30 -23.05
C THR A 435 -23.29 -9.57 -23.77
N GLU A 436 -22.02 -9.59 -24.17
CA GLU A 436 -21.42 -10.77 -24.77
C GLU A 436 -21.16 -11.85 -23.69
N ALA A 437 -21.48 -13.10 -24.02
CA ALA A 437 -21.28 -14.23 -23.11
C ALA A 437 -19.85 -14.77 -23.24
N PRO A 438 -19.07 -14.86 -22.15
CA PRO A 438 -17.75 -15.46 -22.16
C PRO A 438 -17.87 -16.99 -22.15
N ALA A 439 -16.80 -17.65 -22.58
CA ALA A 439 -16.50 -19.01 -22.14
C ALA A 439 -15.90 -18.92 -20.72
N ASP A 440 -16.45 -19.68 -19.77
CA ASP A 440 -16.11 -19.74 -18.33
C ASP A 440 -14.68 -19.26 -17.99
N ARG A 441 -14.57 -18.08 -17.38
CA ARG A 441 -13.32 -17.43 -16.96
C ARG A 441 -13.15 -17.41 -15.44
N ARG A 442 -13.88 -18.25 -14.71
CA ARG A 442 -13.76 -18.29 -13.25
C ARG A 442 -12.32 -18.65 -12.86
N GLU A 443 -11.84 -17.97 -11.82
CA GLU A 443 -10.58 -18.35 -11.20
C GLU A 443 -10.73 -19.74 -10.56
N PHE A 444 -9.87 -20.66 -10.96
CA PHE A 444 -9.84 -22.00 -10.37
C PHE A 444 -9.29 -21.93 -8.94
N ALA A 445 -9.78 -22.82 -8.07
CA ALA A 445 -9.19 -23.00 -6.76
C ALA A 445 -7.69 -23.33 -6.92
N PRO A 446 -6.79 -22.72 -6.11
CA PRO A 446 -5.40 -23.13 -6.10
C PRO A 446 -5.27 -24.61 -5.72
N VAL A 447 -4.24 -25.25 -6.26
CA VAL A 447 -3.87 -26.62 -5.91
C VAL A 447 -2.65 -26.58 -5.02
N PHE A 448 -2.78 -27.09 -3.78
CA PHE A 448 -1.63 -27.25 -2.90
C PHE A 448 -0.73 -28.37 -3.44
N LEU A 449 0.44 -28.00 -3.97
CA LEU A 449 1.38 -28.94 -4.59
C LEU A 449 2.14 -29.81 -3.57
N GLY A 450 2.06 -29.49 -2.27
CA GLY A 450 2.72 -30.21 -1.20
C GLY A 450 3.74 -29.35 -0.45
N SER A 451 4.29 -29.94 0.62
CA SER A 451 5.40 -29.37 1.37
C SER A 451 6.74 -29.83 0.79
N SER A 452 7.75 -28.97 0.79
CA SER A 452 9.10 -29.35 0.37
C SER A 452 9.67 -30.45 1.28
N ALA A 453 10.06 -31.60 0.70
CA ALA A 453 10.87 -32.59 1.40
C ALA A 453 12.33 -32.10 1.49
N PRO A 454 13.10 -32.46 2.54
CA PRO A 454 14.53 -32.20 2.58
C PRO A 454 15.20 -32.73 1.31
N ALA A 455 16.06 -31.91 0.71
CA ALA A 455 16.81 -32.30 -0.47
C ALA A 455 17.75 -33.47 -0.13
N PRO A 456 17.85 -34.54 -0.96
CA PRO A 456 18.76 -35.65 -0.70
C PRO A 456 20.20 -35.17 -0.52
N GLU A 457 20.90 -35.67 0.50
CA GLU A 457 22.27 -35.26 0.86
C GLU A 457 23.29 -35.46 -0.28
N GLN A 458 22.97 -36.34 -1.24
CA GLN A 458 23.81 -36.74 -2.38
C GLN A 458 23.40 -36.10 -3.72
N LEU A 459 22.80 -34.91 -3.71
CA LEU A 459 22.56 -34.18 -4.96
C LEU A 459 23.89 -33.78 -5.62
N GLN A 460 24.28 -34.53 -6.66
CA GLN A 460 25.50 -34.30 -7.47
C GLN A 460 25.58 -32.87 -8.05
N ARG A 461 24.46 -32.15 -8.13
CA ARG A 461 24.34 -30.79 -8.70
C ARG A 461 23.93 -29.72 -7.67
N ARG A 462 24.20 -29.94 -6.38
CA ARG A 462 23.76 -29.02 -5.31
C ARG A 462 24.23 -27.57 -5.51
N GLU A 463 25.48 -27.35 -5.93
CA GLU A 463 26.01 -25.99 -6.15
C GLU A 463 25.35 -25.35 -7.37
N GLN A 464 25.18 -26.10 -8.46
CA GLN A 464 24.49 -25.62 -9.66
C GLN A 464 23.04 -25.23 -9.38
N LEU A 465 22.31 -26.04 -8.60
CA LEU A 465 20.93 -25.74 -8.20
C LEU A 465 20.86 -24.51 -7.28
N TYR A 466 21.78 -24.41 -6.32
CA TYR A 466 21.86 -23.26 -5.44
C TYR A 466 22.14 -21.98 -6.24
N GLU A 467 23.15 -21.97 -7.10
CA GLU A 467 23.48 -20.79 -7.91
C GLU A 467 22.35 -20.45 -8.89
N ALA A 468 21.74 -21.44 -9.56
CA ALA A 468 20.57 -21.18 -10.40
C ALA A 468 19.43 -20.49 -9.63
N ALA A 469 19.19 -20.88 -8.37
CA ALA A 469 18.21 -20.20 -7.52
C ALA A 469 18.65 -18.78 -7.15
N GLN A 470 19.94 -18.55 -6.84
CA GLN A 470 20.47 -17.24 -6.49
C GLN A 470 20.45 -16.25 -7.67
N PHE A 471 20.79 -16.70 -8.88
CA PHE A 471 20.69 -15.88 -10.10
C PHE A 471 19.24 -15.61 -10.51
N GLY A 472 18.29 -16.45 -10.08
CA GLY A 472 16.86 -16.24 -10.29
C GLY A 472 16.21 -15.24 -9.32
N LEU A 473 16.95 -14.71 -8.35
CA LEU A 473 16.42 -13.71 -7.41
C LEU A 473 16.31 -12.34 -8.09
N ASP A 474 15.12 -11.74 -7.99
CA ASP A 474 14.87 -10.38 -8.46
C ASP A 474 15.29 -9.39 -7.37
N ASN A 475 16.32 -8.60 -7.69
CA ASN A 475 16.86 -7.59 -6.81
C ASN A 475 16.37 -6.20 -7.17
N ASP A 476 15.34 -5.99 -7.96
CA ASP A 476 14.79 -4.63 -8.15
C ASP A 476 13.91 -4.22 -6.96
N SER A 477 13.57 -2.94 -6.87
CA SER A 477 12.60 -2.49 -5.86
C SER A 477 11.28 -3.24 -6.03
N LEU A 478 10.54 -3.40 -4.94
CA LEU A 478 9.21 -4.01 -5.01
C LEU A 478 8.30 -3.16 -5.91
N GLU A 479 8.45 -1.84 -5.90
CA GLU A 479 7.72 -0.90 -6.76
C GLU A 479 8.00 -1.13 -8.27
N SER A 480 9.27 -1.34 -8.65
CA SER A 480 9.65 -1.68 -10.03
C SER A 480 9.10 -3.03 -10.47
N ARG A 481 9.05 -3.99 -9.55
CA ARG A 481 8.45 -5.30 -9.81
C ARG A 481 6.94 -5.19 -10.01
N GLU A 482 6.27 -4.33 -9.24
CA GLU A 482 4.84 -4.09 -9.36
C GLU A 482 4.45 -3.33 -10.63
N ILE A 483 5.25 -2.35 -11.09
CA ILE A 483 4.99 -1.73 -12.40
C ILE A 483 5.25 -2.71 -13.56
N ARG A 484 6.25 -3.60 -13.46
CA ARG A 484 6.45 -4.69 -14.44
C ARG A 484 5.27 -5.63 -14.49
N ARG A 485 4.77 -6.09 -13.34
CA ARG A 485 3.54 -6.89 -13.21
C ARG A 485 2.37 -6.18 -13.87
N SER A 486 2.30 -4.87 -13.68
CA SER A 486 1.17 -4.08 -14.14
C SER A 486 1.18 -3.80 -15.64
N GLY A 487 2.35 -3.91 -16.28
CA GLY A 487 2.51 -3.60 -17.69
C GLY A 487 2.25 -2.14 -18.04
N SER A 488 2.17 -1.87 -19.34
CA SER A 488 1.88 -0.55 -19.88
C SER A 488 0.45 -0.12 -19.57
N THR A 489 0.24 1.18 -19.34
CA THR A 489 -1.08 1.78 -19.16
C THR A 489 -1.46 2.66 -20.35
N SER A 490 -2.74 2.60 -20.70
CA SER A 490 -3.37 3.49 -21.68
C SER A 490 -3.86 4.81 -21.06
N VAL A 491 -3.93 4.88 -19.72
CA VAL A 491 -4.48 6.00 -18.96
C VAL A 491 -3.38 7.04 -18.71
N PRO A 492 -3.52 8.28 -19.23
CA PRO A 492 -2.50 9.32 -19.08
C PRO A 492 -2.20 9.67 -17.62
N GLU A 493 -3.21 9.73 -16.77
CA GLU A 493 -3.07 10.09 -15.35
C GLU A 493 -2.31 9.01 -14.56
N VAL A 494 -2.53 7.73 -14.88
CA VAL A 494 -1.78 6.61 -14.30
C VAL A 494 -0.31 6.68 -14.73
N ARG A 495 -0.06 6.93 -16.02
CA ARG A 495 1.30 7.09 -16.55
C ARG A 495 2.03 8.24 -15.85
N ALA A 496 1.39 9.40 -15.74
CA ALA A 496 1.98 10.58 -15.11
C ALA A 496 2.29 10.34 -13.63
N ALA A 497 1.42 9.66 -12.89
CA ALA A 497 1.66 9.34 -11.48
C ALA A 497 2.82 8.33 -11.30
N ARG A 498 2.91 7.31 -12.17
CA ARG A 498 4.05 6.38 -12.21
C ARG A 498 5.36 7.13 -12.51
N GLU A 499 5.37 7.97 -13.54
CA GLU A 499 6.54 8.77 -13.91
C GLU A 499 6.96 9.70 -12.77
N ALA A 500 6.00 10.37 -12.12
CA ALA A 500 6.27 11.24 -10.97
C ALA A 500 6.93 10.49 -9.81
N PHE A 501 6.47 9.26 -9.52
CA PHE A 501 7.07 8.42 -8.48
C PHE A 501 8.54 8.07 -8.77
N PHE A 502 8.84 7.52 -9.96
CA PHE A 502 10.20 7.12 -10.32
C PHE A 502 11.13 8.30 -10.64
N ALA A 503 10.56 9.50 -10.90
CA ALA A 503 11.32 10.72 -11.09
C ALA A 503 11.81 11.37 -9.78
N GLN A 504 11.44 10.84 -8.61
CA GLN A 504 11.90 11.36 -7.32
C GLN A 504 13.43 11.22 -7.17
N ALA A 505 14.08 12.30 -6.74
CA ALA A 505 15.53 12.32 -6.58
C ALA A 505 16.01 11.32 -5.50
N THR A 506 15.21 11.13 -4.45
CA THR A 506 15.48 10.18 -3.36
C THR A 506 15.42 8.74 -3.82
N TYR A 507 14.49 8.41 -4.74
CA TYR A 507 14.43 7.10 -5.37
C TYR A 507 15.74 6.77 -6.11
N ARG A 508 16.20 7.69 -6.98
CA ARG A 508 17.47 7.54 -7.70
C ARG A 508 18.67 7.49 -6.75
N ALA A 509 18.71 8.35 -5.74
CA ALA A 509 19.80 8.42 -4.76
C ALA A 509 19.88 7.21 -3.80
N ARG A 510 18.93 6.26 -3.89
CA ARG A 510 18.99 4.96 -3.21
C ARG A 510 19.55 3.85 -4.08
N GLY A 511 19.59 4.00 -5.42
CA GLY A 511 20.17 2.98 -6.30
C GLY A 511 19.45 1.63 -6.28
N CYS A 512 18.11 1.66 -6.24
CA CYS A 512 17.27 0.49 -5.98
C CYS A 512 17.19 -0.53 -7.13
N GLU A 513 17.65 -0.20 -8.35
CA GLU A 513 17.45 -1.02 -9.54
C GLU A 513 18.74 -1.68 -10.00
N GLY A 514 18.71 -3.00 -10.22
CA GLY A 514 19.84 -3.74 -10.77
C GLY A 514 20.24 -3.23 -12.15
N ALA A 515 19.26 -2.79 -12.95
CA ALA A 515 19.49 -2.22 -14.28
C ALA A 515 20.35 -0.94 -14.26
N PHE A 516 20.42 -0.20 -13.15
CA PHE A 516 21.26 0.99 -13.05
C PHE A 516 22.76 0.70 -13.17
N ALA A 517 23.19 -0.55 -12.91
CA ALA A 517 24.57 -0.95 -13.17
C ALA A 517 24.88 -1.17 -14.66
N PHE A 518 23.87 -1.13 -15.55
CA PHE A 518 24.01 -1.48 -16.97
C PHE A 518 23.43 -0.43 -17.92
N ASP A 519 22.83 0.66 -17.41
CA ASP A 519 22.15 1.67 -18.23
C ASP A 519 23.11 2.71 -18.85
N GLY A 520 24.39 2.67 -18.46
CA GLY A 520 25.45 3.55 -18.97
C GLY A 520 25.33 5.01 -18.53
N ARG A 521 24.43 5.33 -17.59
CA ARG A 521 24.21 6.70 -17.14
C ARG A 521 25.15 7.05 -15.99
N PRO A 522 25.68 8.29 -15.94
CA PRO A 522 26.56 8.72 -14.86
C PRO A 522 25.81 9.10 -13.57
N ASP A 523 24.48 9.21 -13.62
CA ASP A 523 23.64 9.71 -12.52
C ASP A 523 22.77 8.62 -11.85
N THR A 524 22.95 7.36 -12.24
CA THR A 524 22.31 6.18 -11.64
C THR A 524 23.38 5.19 -11.20
N PHE A 525 23.06 4.38 -10.20
CA PHE A 525 23.95 3.35 -9.69
C PHE A 525 23.10 2.27 -9.01
N PHE A 526 23.61 1.04 -8.95
CA PHE A 526 23.05 -0.03 -8.13
C PHE A 526 23.74 -0.05 -6.76
N ASP A 527 22.96 -0.17 -5.68
CA ASP A 527 23.50 -0.21 -4.33
C ASP A 527 22.85 -1.34 -3.53
N GLY A 528 23.66 -2.17 -2.88
CA GLY A 528 23.16 -3.28 -2.06
C GLY A 528 22.95 -2.88 -0.60
N GLN A 529 23.56 -1.79 -0.14
CA GLN A 529 23.59 -1.37 1.26
C GLN A 529 22.50 -0.35 1.60
N SER A 530 22.28 0.64 0.72
CA SER A 530 21.28 1.71 0.89
C SER A 530 19.82 1.22 0.93
N ARG A 531 19.59 -0.05 0.59
CA ARG A 531 18.26 -0.63 0.33
C ARG A 531 17.63 -1.37 1.50
N THR A 532 18.38 -1.61 2.56
CA THR A 532 17.87 -2.35 3.72
C THR A 532 17.44 -1.39 4.82
N LEU A 533 16.17 -1.50 5.24
CA LEU A 533 15.71 -0.94 6.52
C LEU A 533 16.63 -1.43 7.66
N CYS A 534 16.90 -0.57 8.65
CA CYS A 534 17.59 -0.93 9.89
C CYS A 534 19.05 -1.44 9.75
N GLY A 535 19.85 -0.87 8.83
CA GLY A 535 21.31 -0.89 8.97
C GLY A 535 22.09 -1.93 8.16
N GLY A 536 21.64 -2.32 6.96
CA GLY A 536 22.61 -2.89 6.00
C GLY A 536 22.95 -4.36 6.20
N ILE A 537 22.06 -5.21 6.70
CA ILE A 537 22.43 -6.61 7.02
C ILE A 537 22.63 -7.41 5.73
N ARG A 538 23.89 -7.55 5.32
CA ARG A 538 24.33 -8.53 4.33
C ARG A 538 24.73 -9.83 5.04
N LEU A 539 24.07 -10.94 4.73
CA LEU A 539 24.50 -12.26 5.20
C LEU A 539 25.89 -12.58 4.65
N ASP A 540 26.86 -12.84 5.53
CA ASP A 540 28.28 -13.08 5.21
C ASP A 540 28.96 -12.00 4.33
N GLY A 541 28.43 -10.77 4.38
CA GLY A 541 28.90 -9.64 3.58
C GLY A 541 28.35 -9.61 2.14
N GLY A 542 27.45 -10.54 1.78
CA GLY A 542 26.73 -10.57 0.51
C GLY A 542 27.56 -11.11 -0.66
N CYS A 543 26.94 -11.21 -1.83
CA CYS A 543 27.59 -11.66 -3.07
C CYS A 543 26.91 -11.00 -4.28
N LEU A 544 27.67 -10.27 -5.08
CA LEU A 544 27.20 -9.75 -6.36
C LEU A 544 27.17 -10.90 -7.34
N ARG A 545 26.03 -11.09 -8.01
CA ARG A 545 25.82 -12.09 -9.06
C ARG A 545 25.33 -11.39 -10.31
N VAL A 546 26.02 -11.61 -11.42
CA VAL A 546 25.71 -11.02 -12.73
C VAL A 546 25.54 -12.13 -13.75
N ASP A 547 24.34 -12.28 -14.29
CA ASP A 547 24.08 -13.09 -15.50
C ASP A 547 24.08 -12.14 -16.70
N PHE A 548 25.04 -12.31 -17.61
CA PHE A 548 25.13 -11.55 -18.86
C PHE A 548 24.07 -11.99 -19.90
N GLY A 549 23.22 -12.96 -19.57
CA GLY A 549 22.08 -13.43 -20.38
C GLY A 549 22.44 -14.51 -21.39
N GLU A 550 23.65 -14.47 -21.93
CA GLU A 550 24.20 -15.47 -22.86
C GLU A 550 25.68 -15.73 -22.61
N VAL A 551 26.24 -16.74 -23.28
CA VAL A 551 27.68 -17.02 -23.20
C VAL A 551 28.40 -16.07 -24.16
N LEU A 552 29.25 -15.23 -23.59
CA LEU A 552 30.06 -14.23 -24.27
C LEU A 552 31.55 -14.58 -24.15
N GLU A 553 32.38 -13.91 -24.95
CA GLU A 553 33.83 -13.92 -24.81
C GLU A 553 34.29 -12.58 -24.22
N GLY A 554 35.20 -12.61 -23.26
CA GLY A 554 35.80 -11.41 -22.67
C GLY A 554 37.03 -11.72 -21.81
N ASP A 555 37.88 -10.71 -21.63
CA ASP A 555 39.15 -10.82 -20.90
C ASP A 555 39.00 -10.41 -19.43
N ALA A 556 38.02 -9.58 -19.09
CA ALA A 556 37.82 -9.12 -17.73
C ALA A 556 36.39 -8.64 -17.48
N VAL A 557 35.94 -8.76 -16.23
CA VAL A 557 34.77 -8.04 -15.73
C VAL A 557 35.24 -6.77 -15.03
N GLU A 558 34.77 -5.61 -15.48
CA GLU A 558 35.00 -4.31 -14.82
C GLU A 558 33.78 -3.92 -14.01
N ILE A 559 34.01 -3.47 -12.77
CA ILE A 559 32.99 -2.90 -11.90
C ILE A 559 33.42 -1.50 -11.53
N VAL A 560 32.62 -0.49 -11.88
CA VAL A 560 32.84 0.91 -11.52
C VAL A 560 32.00 1.24 -10.29
N CYS A 561 32.65 1.67 -9.22
CA CYS A 561 31.99 2.07 -7.97
C CYS A 561 32.46 3.45 -7.48
N PHE A 562 31.65 4.07 -6.62
CA PHE A 562 32.03 5.29 -5.92
C PHE A 562 32.73 4.98 -4.60
N GLU A 563 33.91 5.56 -4.43
CA GLU A 563 34.67 5.53 -3.18
C GLU A 563 34.61 6.90 -2.50
N ALA A 564 33.99 6.95 -1.32
CA ALA A 564 33.84 8.19 -0.57
C ALA A 564 35.19 8.67 -0.02
N GLY A 565 35.48 9.97 -0.16
CA GLY A 565 36.67 10.58 0.45
C GLY A 565 36.59 10.62 1.98
N SER A 566 35.38 10.54 2.54
CA SER A 566 35.13 10.35 3.97
C SER A 566 33.91 9.45 4.12
N PRO A 567 34.11 8.14 4.37
CA PRO A 567 33.01 7.19 4.53
C PRO A 567 32.00 7.62 5.59
N THR A 568 30.73 7.34 5.33
CA THR A 568 29.61 7.63 6.21
C THR A 568 28.86 6.35 6.55
N ALA A 569 27.84 6.44 7.40
CA ALA A 569 26.97 5.29 7.65
C ALA A 569 26.18 4.89 6.39
N GLU A 570 25.84 5.86 5.53
CA GLU A 570 25.11 5.60 4.28
C GLU A 570 26.01 5.16 3.12
N VAL A 571 27.30 5.49 3.19
CA VAL A 571 28.31 5.10 2.18
C VAL A 571 29.56 4.61 2.90
N ALA A 572 29.60 3.31 3.17
CA ALA A 572 30.71 2.67 3.85
C ALA A 572 32.00 2.66 3.00
N GLU A 573 33.12 2.37 3.65
CA GLU A 573 34.40 2.17 2.95
C GLU A 573 34.30 0.98 1.98
N GLN A 574 34.78 1.20 0.75
CA GLN A 574 34.72 0.17 -0.29
C GLN A 574 35.77 -0.92 -0.04
N ILE A 575 35.30 -2.15 0.09
CA ILE A 575 36.15 -3.34 0.13
C ILE A 575 36.22 -3.92 -1.27
N TYR A 576 37.43 -4.20 -1.75
CA TYR A 576 37.65 -4.79 -3.06
C TYR A 576 38.13 -6.23 -2.88
N PRO A 577 37.28 -7.24 -3.10
CA PRO A 577 37.68 -8.64 -3.00
C PRO A 577 38.84 -8.94 -3.94
N ALA A 578 39.79 -9.76 -3.49
CA ALA A 578 41.00 -10.06 -4.26
C ALA A 578 40.70 -10.83 -5.56
N ALA A 579 39.65 -11.65 -5.57
CA ALA A 579 39.20 -12.42 -6.73
C ALA A 579 37.69 -12.68 -6.66
N GLY A 580 37.07 -12.86 -7.83
CA GLY A 580 35.73 -13.41 -8.01
C GLY A 580 35.78 -14.78 -8.68
N SER A 581 34.66 -15.23 -9.22
CA SER A 581 34.61 -16.41 -10.08
C SER A 581 33.61 -16.26 -11.22
N SER A 582 33.87 -16.94 -12.33
CA SER A 582 33.05 -16.93 -13.53
C SER A 582 32.66 -18.34 -13.95
N SER A 583 31.56 -18.45 -14.69
CA SER A 583 31.08 -19.70 -15.25
C SER A 583 30.32 -19.45 -16.56
N ALA A 584 30.33 -20.43 -17.46
CA ALA A 584 29.46 -20.45 -18.63
C ALA A 584 28.19 -21.30 -18.43
N ASP A 585 28.14 -22.17 -17.41
CA ASP A 585 27.13 -23.23 -17.27
C ASP A 585 26.60 -23.47 -15.84
N LEU A 586 27.04 -22.68 -14.86
CA LEU A 586 26.78 -22.81 -13.41
C LEU A 586 27.30 -24.10 -12.77
N ALA A 587 27.89 -25.02 -13.53
CA ALA A 587 28.43 -26.28 -13.04
C ALA A 587 29.95 -26.19 -12.79
N ARG A 588 30.66 -25.43 -13.63
CA ARG A 588 32.10 -25.23 -13.51
C ARG A 588 32.40 -23.77 -13.25
N TRP A 589 33.06 -23.50 -12.12
CA TRP A 589 33.46 -22.16 -11.72
C TRP A 589 34.97 -22.01 -11.79
N THR A 590 35.41 -20.96 -12.49
CA THR A 590 36.82 -20.60 -12.63
C THR A 590 37.08 -19.30 -11.86
N GLY A 591 38.13 -19.27 -11.04
CA GLY A 591 38.52 -18.05 -10.32
C GLY A 591 39.05 -16.97 -11.27
N THR A 592 38.86 -15.70 -10.93
CA THR A 592 39.49 -14.59 -11.65
C THR A 592 40.94 -14.39 -11.23
N GLY A 593 41.69 -13.62 -12.03
CA GLY A 593 42.95 -13.02 -11.61
C GLY A 593 42.79 -12.03 -10.46
N ALA A 594 43.92 -11.51 -9.98
CA ALA A 594 43.96 -10.48 -8.96
C ALA A 594 43.26 -9.20 -9.45
N VAL A 595 42.46 -8.58 -8.57
CA VAL A 595 41.78 -7.32 -8.89
C VAL A 595 42.77 -6.20 -9.21
N GLU A 596 42.55 -5.53 -10.34
CA GLU A 596 43.27 -4.34 -10.76
C GLU A 596 42.39 -3.12 -10.50
N LYS A 597 42.96 -2.05 -9.92
CA LYS A 597 42.20 -0.84 -9.56
C LYS A 597 42.73 0.36 -10.32
N THR A 598 41.82 1.10 -10.94
CA THR A 598 42.13 2.35 -11.63
C THR A 598 41.17 3.44 -11.19
N VAL A 599 41.70 4.59 -10.78
CA VAL A 599 40.86 5.77 -10.53
C VAL A 599 40.44 6.35 -11.88
N LEU A 600 39.14 6.38 -12.14
CA LEU A 600 38.57 6.94 -13.36
C LEU A 600 38.38 8.45 -13.26
N GLN A 601 37.96 8.93 -12.09
CA GLN A 601 37.67 10.34 -11.84
C GLN A 601 37.89 10.70 -10.38
N GLU A 602 38.76 11.68 -10.13
CA GLU A 602 38.93 12.32 -8.83
C GLU A 602 37.89 13.45 -8.63
N GLY A 603 37.55 13.75 -7.38
CA GLY A 603 36.62 14.84 -7.05
C GLY A 603 35.20 14.60 -7.58
N PHE A 604 34.77 13.35 -7.61
CA PHE A 604 33.39 13.00 -7.97
C PHE A 604 32.46 13.27 -6.79
N SER A 605 31.32 13.92 -7.06
CA SER A 605 30.31 14.25 -6.05
C SER A 605 29.09 13.36 -6.23
N ALA A 606 28.81 12.49 -5.25
CA ALA A 606 27.73 11.53 -5.30
C ALA A 606 26.52 11.98 -4.45
N PRO A 607 25.27 11.88 -4.96
CA PRO A 607 24.08 12.19 -4.18
C PRO A 607 23.77 11.04 -3.20
N VAL A 608 23.64 11.34 -1.92
CA VAL A 608 23.37 10.36 -0.86
C VAL A 608 22.08 10.69 -0.13
N ALA A 609 21.14 9.75 -0.12
CA ALA A 609 19.92 9.84 0.70
C ALA A 609 20.21 9.42 2.14
N ARG A 610 19.91 10.28 3.11
CA ARG A 610 20.04 9.96 4.54
C ARG A 610 19.02 8.91 4.97
N PHE A 611 19.42 7.93 5.77
CA PHE A 611 18.54 6.80 6.13
C PHE A 611 17.31 7.17 6.97
N SER A 612 17.36 8.17 7.84
CA SER A 612 16.27 8.47 8.78
C SER A 612 15.32 9.57 8.31
N ILE A 613 15.87 10.61 7.66
CA ILE A 613 15.11 11.82 7.27
C ILE A 613 14.98 11.97 5.76
N HIS A 614 15.67 11.12 4.99
CA HIS A 614 15.57 10.99 3.53
C HIS A 614 15.87 12.28 2.74
N SER A 615 16.53 13.27 3.35
CA SER A 615 17.12 14.38 2.61
C SER A 615 18.36 13.92 1.85
N ILE A 616 18.68 14.62 0.76
CA ILE A 616 19.85 14.32 -0.07
C ILE A 616 20.98 15.29 0.29
N TYR A 617 22.17 14.76 0.52
CA TYR A 617 23.41 15.53 0.58
C TYR A 617 24.38 15.07 -0.51
N GLN A 618 25.38 15.88 -0.80
CA GLN A 618 26.46 15.52 -1.73
C GLN A 618 27.66 15.03 -0.94
N LEU A 619 28.23 13.91 -1.36
CA LEU A 619 29.43 13.31 -0.77
C LEU A 619 30.55 13.30 -1.80
N GLU A 620 31.66 13.97 -1.48
CA GLU A 620 32.85 14.02 -2.33
C GLU A 620 33.67 12.74 -2.22
N GLY A 621 34.26 12.33 -3.33
CA GLY A 621 35.08 11.13 -3.42
C GLY A 621 35.62 10.94 -4.83
N ARG A 622 35.66 9.68 -5.28
CA ARG A 622 36.20 9.31 -6.58
C ARG A 622 35.47 8.12 -7.19
N LEU A 623 35.46 8.05 -8.51
CA LEU A 623 35.03 6.85 -9.24
C LEU A 623 36.24 5.94 -9.48
N VAL A 624 36.08 4.67 -9.13
CA VAL A 624 37.13 3.65 -9.25
C VAL A 624 36.61 2.49 -10.09
N ALA A 625 37.40 2.07 -11.07
CA ALA A 625 37.20 0.82 -11.80
C ALA A 625 37.98 -0.30 -11.11
N ALA A 626 37.28 -1.37 -10.73
CA ALA A 626 37.86 -2.63 -10.29
C ALA A 626 37.73 -3.66 -11.43
N ARG A 627 38.85 -4.03 -12.04
CA ARG A 627 38.93 -4.99 -13.14
C ARG A 627 39.32 -6.36 -12.59
N TYR A 628 38.55 -7.38 -12.94
CA TYR A 628 38.74 -8.78 -12.58
C TYR A 628 39.08 -9.59 -13.83
N PRO A 629 40.38 -9.89 -14.09
CA PRO A 629 40.80 -10.66 -15.26
C PRO A 629 40.20 -12.06 -15.26
N LEU A 630 39.67 -12.50 -16.40
CA LEU A 630 39.07 -13.82 -16.57
C LEU A 630 40.14 -14.83 -16.99
N ALA A 631 40.18 -15.97 -16.31
CA ALA A 631 41.08 -17.07 -16.68
C ALA A 631 40.51 -17.95 -17.80
N ASP A 632 39.18 -18.01 -17.93
CA ASP A 632 38.49 -18.57 -19.09
C ASP A 632 37.78 -17.40 -19.79
N PRO A 633 38.07 -17.13 -21.09
CA PRO A 633 37.45 -16.03 -21.79
C PRO A 633 35.94 -16.26 -22.00
N ARG A 634 35.46 -17.50 -21.93
CA ARG A 634 34.04 -17.82 -22.09
C ARG A 634 33.29 -17.64 -20.78
N ILE A 635 32.37 -16.67 -20.74
CA ILE A 635 31.64 -16.30 -19.54
C ILE A 635 30.16 -16.05 -19.83
N ARG A 636 29.31 -16.43 -18.89
CA ARG A 636 27.92 -15.96 -18.80
C ARG A 636 27.60 -15.43 -17.40
N TYR A 637 28.09 -16.12 -16.40
CA TYR A 637 27.82 -15.83 -15.00
C TYR A 637 29.09 -15.34 -14.33
N PHE A 638 28.95 -14.29 -13.53
CA PHE A 638 30.00 -13.77 -12.66
C PHE A 638 29.47 -13.70 -11.22
N ARG A 639 30.28 -14.12 -10.25
CA ARG A 639 29.97 -13.93 -8.83
C ARG A 639 31.18 -13.35 -8.07
N LEU A 640 30.91 -12.36 -7.22
CA LEU A 640 31.90 -11.67 -6.41
C LEU A 640 31.44 -11.61 -4.94
N PRO A 641 32.09 -12.36 -4.02
CA PRO A 641 31.73 -12.31 -2.60
C PRO A 641 32.15 -10.98 -1.98
N ARG A 642 31.34 -10.46 -1.05
CA ARG A 642 31.58 -9.16 -0.37
C ARG A 642 31.84 -8.01 -1.35
N PRO A 643 30.92 -7.78 -2.31
CA PRO A 643 31.13 -6.82 -3.39
C PRO A 643 31.13 -5.38 -2.88
N MET A 644 31.72 -4.49 -3.67
CA MET A 644 31.58 -3.03 -3.53
C MET A 644 30.10 -2.61 -3.59
N ASP A 645 29.80 -1.45 -3.01
CA ASP A 645 28.50 -0.77 -3.11
C ASP A 645 28.55 0.39 -4.10
N ARG A 646 27.40 0.99 -4.39
CA ARG A 646 27.28 2.16 -5.29
C ARG A 646 27.96 1.92 -6.64
N ILE A 647 27.53 0.84 -7.29
CA ILE A 647 28.03 0.36 -8.56
C ILE A 647 27.38 1.16 -9.69
N TYR A 648 28.15 2.01 -10.36
CA TYR A 648 27.72 2.83 -11.50
C TYR A 648 27.79 2.05 -12.82
N ALA A 649 28.65 1.05 -12.92
CA ALA A 649 28.71 0.21 -14.10
C ALA A 649 29.23 -1.19 -13.78
N VAL A 650 28.70 -2.18 -14.49
CA VAL A 650 29.32 -3.50 -14.67
C VAL A 650 29.50 -3.74 -16.16
N ARG A 651 30.71 -4.09 -16.57
CA ARG A 651 31.07 -4.26 -17.98
C ARG A 651 31.84 -5.56 -18.17
N LEU A 652 31.62 -6.19 -19.32
CA LEU A 652 32.50 -7.22 -19.85
C LEU A 652 33.43 -6.55 -20.87
N LEU A 653 34.75 -6.67 -20.66
CA LEU A 653 35.77 -6.10 -21.54
C LEU A 653 36.34 -7.19 -22.43
N ALA A 654 36.56 -6.87 -23.71
CA ALA A 654 37.25 -7.73 -24.68
C ALA A 654 38.28 -6.88 -25.43
N ASP A 655 39.46 -7.47 -25.70
CA ASP A 655 40.61 -6.87 -26.39
C ASP A 655 41.35 -5.75 -25.63
N GLY A 656 41.40 -5.85 -24.29
CA GLY A 656 42.03 -4.83 -23.44
C GLY A 656 41.11 -3.67 -23.14
#